data_AF-A0A3M0ACW0-F1
#
_entry.id   AF-A0A3M0ACW0-F1
#
_cell.length_a   1.000
_cell.length_b   1.000
_cell.length_c   1.000
_cell.angle_alpha   90.00
_cell.angle_beta   90.00
_cell.angle_gamma   90.00
#
_symmetry.space_group_name_H-M   'P 1'
#
loop_
_entity.id
_entity.type
_entity.pdbx_description
1 polymer ?
#
loop_
_entity_poly.entity_id
_entity_poly.type
_entity_poly.pdbx_seq_one_letter_code
_entity_poly.pdbx_strand_id
1 'polypeptide(L)'
;MDHQHSVYLKLEAFIRKFYTNELIRGSIFFIGLGLLYLLFTLFVEYFLWLKPIGRSILFWTFILVEFYLLFRFILFPMFKLFKLQKGIDYKQASVIIGNHFTEVNDKLTNFLQLSNENNDDVKSELLIASIGQKASLLQPVPFSNAINFKANKKYFPLALIPILLIAIFYLSGNSSVISQSLNRVVHFNSVFLPPAPFKFVLMNSSLQTEQGKDFLIRMKSEGSIVPENAVIFIDDESYYMEIVKPGEFEFKIARPLNNVLFHVEGNKVSSKDYELKVVEVPSIANFEMILNFPSYLNKKAEIIKGTGNAVIPEGTRVTWNMTTSATQNADWITDNVKSPFTNTSKGFTIAKNVFQNTDYHIITSNSNVKNYEKLNYQLSTVKDQYPTITANNAPDSLKVAKNYVLGQVADDYGLSKLQVVYYQSGKPQSVKRGTISIKNSAFDQFIFSFPSNLPVEQGVSYDYYFEVFDNDVIHNYKSSKSTIFSNRISTDVEKGDELLQQQNDNINSMEKSLKNQDKQISEMEKLQKTGKEKLILDFKDQQKVNDFIKRQLKQDEMMKEFAKKMNENLDKFKTTPKDEMKEELKNRMDKSEQDLEKNEKLLDELKELNDKMQSEELMSKLEKFKQNSKNQSKNLEQLVELTKKFYVEKKAEQVGKKLDELSKKQEELSNSEHNNKVDKQDEINAAFNKIQEELKDLKKDNKDLKAPLDLPNDNENQKSVEEDLKKASEELKNDRKDKAKPSQKSAAKKMKEIAQKLAESMDAGEIDQLQEDVAMLRQVLDNLLAFSLSQEDLMKQFKKFRSGSPAFNKNIKIQQDLKLQFKHVDDSLFTMSLRNPKIAEDITKEIGNVIYNVDKSLSTLTDAQLPKGISHQQYTISAANKLADFLSDILNNMQMQMSSKSSGSPKPGHGQGMQLPDIIKKQQGLEEKMKDGMKKGQKPGVGEKGEKGKQGQQGENGKGGSDGEGDAEAIMEIYKQQKELREALQKELNKQGIGGNGQSALEQMKQIEKELLNKGFKNETLQRMLNVKQDLLKLNTALQQQGEENKRQSESNRKEFNNQSNTLPPALLDYLNSIEILNRQSLPLRSNFNQKVQEYFNKK
;
A
#
# COMPACT_ATOMS: atom_id res chain seq x y z
N MET A 1 -29.73 152.37 -76.16
CA MET A 1 -28.56 151.52 -75.84
C MET A 1 -28.77 150.05 -76.23
N ASP A 2 -30.02 149.57 -76.24
CA ASP A 2 -30.43 148.15 -76.34
C ASP A 2 -29.75 147.35 -77.46
N HIS A 3 -29.46 147.97 -78.61
CA HIS A 3 -28.85 147.30 -79.75
C HIS A 3 -27.40 146.88 -79.49
N GLN A 4 -26.62 147.65 -78.70
CA GLN A 4 -25.25 147.27 -78.32
C GLN A 4 -25.27 146.05 -77.38
N HIS A 5 -26.15 146.05 -76.38
CA HIS A 5 -26.26 144.94 -75.42
C HIS A 5 -26.65 143.62 -76.12
N SER A 6 -27.51 143.68 -77.14
CA SER A 6 -27.85 142.53 -77.98
C SER A 6 -26.63 141.88 -78.68
N VAL A 7 -25.66 142.68 -79.16
CA VAL A 7 -24.44 142.17 -79.81
C VAL A 7 -23.52 141.47 -78.80
N TYR A 8 -23.34 142.04 -77.60
CA TYR A 8 -22.58 141.40 -76.53
C TYR A 8 -23.23 140.10 -76.03
N LEU A 9 -24.57 140.07 -75.87
CA LEU A 9 -25.29 138.84 -75.53
C LEU A 9 -25.13 137.74 -76.61
N LYS A 10 -25.06 138.10 -77.89
CA LYS A 10 -24.78 137.15 -78.98
C LYS A 10 -23.34 136.64 -78.97
N LEU A 11 -22.36 137.49 -78.64
CA LEU A 11 -20.96 137.08 -78.45
C LEU A 11 -20.83 136.11 -77.26
N GLU A 12 -21.45 136.44 -76.12
CA GLU A 12 -21.53 135.58 -74.94
C GLU A 12 -22.19 134.22 -75.25
N ALA A 13 -23.28 134.22 -76.03
CA ALA A 13 -23.96 132.99 -76.47
C ALA A 13 -23.08 132.12 -77.41
N PHE A 14 -22.30 132.75 -78.30
CA PHE A 14 -21.31 132.05 -79.12
C PHE A 14 -20.21 131.41 -78.25
N ILE A 15 -19.63 132.16 -77.30
CA ILE A 15 -18.56 131.66 -76.41
C ILE A 15 -19.05 130.48 -75.57
N ARG A 16 -20.27 130.54 -75.01
CA ARG A 16 -20.88 129.40 -74.31
C ARG A 16 -21.01 128.19 -75.23
N LYS A 17 -21.57 128.37 -76.43
CA LYS A 17 -21.74 127.28 -77.41
C LYS A 17 -20.39 126.69 -77.87
N PHE A 18 -19.32 127.48 -77.90
CA PHE A 18 -17.97 127.02 -78.25
C PHE A 18 -17.46 126.02 -77.23
N TYR A 19 -17.47 126.38 -75.93
CA TYR A 19 -17.02 125.49 -74.87
C TYR A 19 -17.97 124.32 -74.63
N THR A 20 -19.28 124.45 -74.89
CA THR A 20 -20.18 123.29 -74.95
C THR A 20 -19.77 122.31 -76.06
N ASN A 21 -19.33 122.79 -77.22
CA ASN A 21 -18.88 121.92 -78.32
C ASN A 21 -17.53 121.24 -78.01
N GLU A 22 -16.61 121.95 -77.36
CA GLU A 22 -15.34 121.41 -76.86
C GLU A 22 -15.58 120.34 -75.78
N LEU A 23 -16.52 120.58 -74.84
CA LEU A 23 -16.91 119.62 -73.80
C LEU A 23 -17.58 118.36 -74.38
N ILE A 24 -18.51 118.49 -75.33
CA ILE A 24 -19.13 117.33 -76.01
C ILE A 24 -18.04 116.46 -76.68
N ARG A 25 -17.06 117.09 -77.34
CA ARG A 25 -15.93 116.37 -77.93
C ARG A 25 -15.07 115.72 -76.84
N GLY A 26 -14.77 116.43 -75.77
CA GLY A 26 -14.00 115.95 -74.63
C GLY A 26 -14.62 114.73 -73.94
N SER A 27 -15.92 114.74 -73.69
CA SER A 27 -16.65 113.60 -73.12
C SER A 27 -16.58 112.34 -74.00
N ILE A 28 -16.64 112.50 -75.33
CA ILE A 28 -16.48 111.36 -76.27
C ILE A 28 -15.05 110.77 -76.17
N PHE A 29 -14.02 111.63 -76.11
CA PHE A 29 -12.63 111.16 -75.94
C PHE A 29 -12.39 110.52 -74.57
N PHE A 30 -12.95 111.08 -73.49
CA PHE A 30 -12.84 110.53 -72.14
C PHE A 30 -13.43 109.11 -72.07
N ILE A 31 -14.69 108.93 -72.49
CA ILE A 31 -15.37 107.63 -72.47
C ILE A 31 -14.65 106.62 -73.38
N GLY A 32 -14.26 107.04 -74.60
CA GLY A 32 -13.61 106.14 -75.55
C GLY A 32 -12.22 105.69 -75.13
N LEU A 33 -11.35 106.63 -74.75
CA LEU A 33 -9.98 106.28 -74.35
C LEU A 33 -9.94 105.59 -72.98
N GLY A 34 -10.78 105.99 -72.03
CA GLY A 34 -10.86 105.38 -70.70
C GLY A 34 -11.32 103.91 -70.76
N LEU A 35 -12.44 103.62 -71.44
CA LEU A 35 -12.92 102.24 -71.59
C LEU A 35 -11.95 101.34 -72.38
N LEU A 36 -11.24 101.89 -73.37
CA LEU A 36 -10.24 101.13 -74.13
C LEU A 36 -9.01 100.82 -73.26
N TYR A 37 -8.59 101.76 -72.42
CA TYR A 37 -7.52 101.54 -71.44
C TYR A 37 -7.92 100.55 -70.34
N LEU A 38 -9.17 100.60 -69.85
CA LEU A 38 -9.74 99.60 -68.94
C LEU A 38 -9.70 98.19 -69.55
N LEU A 39 -10.10 98.03 -70.81
CA LEU A 39 -10.01 96.72 -71.49
C LEU A 39 -8.56 96.22 -71.58
N PHE A 40 -7.60 97.11 -71.83
CA PHE A 40 -6.18 96.78 -71.84
C PHE A 40 -5.67 96.32 -70.46
N THR A 41 -6.03 97.02 -69.37
CA THR A 41 -5.60 96.63 -68.01
C THR A 41 -6.15 95.26 -67.60
N LEU A 42 -7.41 94.97 -67.94
CA LEU A 42 -8.04 93.66 -67.68
C LEU A 42 -7.40 92.53 -68.49
N PHE A 43 -7.04 92.78 -69.76
CA PHE A 43 -6.39 91.80 -70.61
C PHE A 43 -4.99 91.40 -70.09
N VAL A 44 -4.24 92.37 -69.57
CA VAL A 44 -2.90 92.16 -68.98
C VAL A 44 -2.97 91.26 -67.73
N GLU A 45 -3.93 91.49 -66.82
CA GLU A 45 -4.10 90.64 -65.64
C GLU A 45 -4.54 89.21 -66.00
N TYR A 46 -5.45 89.06 -66.98
CA TYR A 46 -5.96 87.74 -67.39
C TYR A 46 -4.85 86.78 -67.80
N PHE A 47 -3.88 87.24 -68.60
CA PHE A 47 -2.79 86.41 -69.09
C PHE A 47 -1.62 86.27 -68.11
N LEU A 48 -1.29 87.31 -67.33
CA LEU A 48 -0.06 87.33 -66.53
C LEU A 48 -0.22 86.90 -65.06
N TRP A 49 -1.45 86.73 -64.55
CA TRP A 49 -1.73 86.28 -63.18
C TRP A 49 -0.85 87.00 -62.13
N LEU A 50 -0.85 88.33 -62.16
CA LEU A 50 0.17 89.12 -61.49
C LEU A 50 0.15 88.91 -59.97
N LYS A 51 1.34 88.85 -59.35
CA LYS A 51 1.47 88.91 -57.89
C LYS A 51 0.86 90.22 -57.35
N PRO A 52 0.43 90.29 -56.07
CA PRO A 52 -0.19 91.49 -55.49
C PRO A 52 0.54 92.81 -55.78
N ILE A 53 1.88 92.83 -55.72
CA ILE A 53 2.71 93.99 -56.11
C ILE A 53 2.42 94.47 -57.55
N GLY A 54 2.33 93.56 -58.51
CA GLY A 54 2.08 93.89 -59.92
C GLY A 54 0.69 94.46 -60.12
N ARG A 55 -0.32 93.89 -59.45
CA ARG A 55 -1.70 94.40 -59.46
C ARG A 55 -1.81 95.79 -58.85
N SER A 56 -1.12 96.04 -57.73
CA SER A 56 -1.08 97.37 -57.08
C SER A 56 -0.54 98.45 -58.03
N ILE A 57 0.56 98.17 -58.73
CA ILE A 57 1.14 99.11 -59.71
C ILE A 57 0.14 99.37 -60.85
N LEU A 58 -0.48 98.33 -61.37
CA LEU A 58 -1.41 98.40 -62.49
C LEU A 58 -2.68 99.21 -62.13
N PHE A 59 -3.23 98.98 -60.94
CA PHE A 59 -4.41 99.70 -60.41
C PHE A 59 -4.14 101.19 -60.18
N TRP A 60 -3.03 101.55 -59.52
CA TRP A 60 -2.70 102.97 -59.30
C TRP A 60 -2.34 103.71 -60.60
N THR A 61 -1.70 103.03 -61.55
CA THR A 61 -1.46 103.59 -62.89
C THR A 61 -2.77 103.86 -63.62
N PHE A 62 -3.75 102.95 -63.51
CA PHE A 62 -5.10 103.14 -64.06
C PHE A 62 -5.79 104.38 -63.51
N ILE A 63 -5.81 104.55 -62.18
CA ILE A 63 -6.39 105.73 -61.52
C ILE A 63 -5.71 107.02 -62.01
N LEU A 64 -4.38 107.04 -62.12
CA LEU A 64 -3.63 108.24 -62.53
C LEU A 64 -3.95 108.63 -63.98
N VAL A 65 -4.03 107.65 -64.89
CA VAL A 65 -4.38 107.90 -66.30
C VAL A 65 -5.81 108.40 -66.44
N GLU A 66 -6.79 107.76 -65.78
CA GLU A 66 -8.19 108.21 -65.80
C GLU A 66 -8.35 109.62 -65.22
N PHE A 67 -7.68 109.92 -64.10
CA PHE A 67 -7.71 111.26 -63.53
C PHE A 67 -7.14 112.32 -64.49
N TYR A 68 -6.03 112.01 -65.18
CA TYR A 68 -5.47 112.88 -66.21
C TYR A 68 -6.43 113.10 -67.39
N LEU A 69 -7.08 112.04 -67.90
CA LEU A 69 -8.07 112.14 -68.97
C LEU A 69 -9.27 112.99 -68.55
N LEU A 70 -9.81 112.79 -67.35
CA LEU A 70 -10.92 113.55 -66.79
C LEU A 70 -10.57 115.04 -66.64
N PHE A 71 -9.38 115.34 -66.12
CA PHE A 71 -8.93 116.72 -65.93
C PHE A 71 -8.71 117.44 -67.27
N ARG A 72 -8.12 116.75 -68.25
CA ARG A 72 -7.79 117.30 -69.56
C ARG A 72 -9.02 117.49 -70.46
N PHE A 73 -9.94 116.53 -70.50
CA PHE A 73 -11.03 116.49 -71.47
C PHE A 73 -12.39 116.95 -70.93
N ILE A 74 -12.64 116.88 -69.61
CA ILE A 74 -13.92 117.30 -69.02
C ILE A 74 -13.77 118.57 -68.19
N LEU A 75 -12.85 118.61 -67.23
CA LEU A 75 -12.73 119.76 -66.32
C LEU A 75 -12.21 121.02 -67.04
N PHE A 76 -11.21 120.91 -67.91
CA PHE A 76 -10.67 122.07 -68.63
C PHE A 76 -11.72 122.83 -69.47
N PRO A 77 -12.55 122.17 -70.31
CA PRO A 77 -13.65 122.84 -71.01
C PRO A 77 -14.75 123.36 -70.06
N MET A 78 -15.02 122.64 -68.98
CA MET A 78 -16.03 123.03 -67.98
C MET A 78 -15.64 124.31 -67.23
N PHE A 79 -14.38 124.45 -66.78
CA PHE A 79 -13.88 125.66 -66.11
C PHE A 79 -13.94 126.89 -67.02
N LYS A 80 -13.70 126.74 -68.33
CA LYS A 80 -13.88 127.82 -69.31
C LYS A 80 -15.35 128.16 -69.55
N LEU A 81 -16.24 127.16 -69.58
CA LEU A 81 -17.68 127.36 -69.76
C LEU A 81 -18.32 128.16 -68.61
N PHE A 82 -17.92 127.88 -67.37
CA PHE A 82 -18.41 128.58 -66.16
C PHE A 82 -17.57 129.81 -65.77
N LYS A 83 -16.65 130.28 -66.63
CA LYS A 83 -15.75 131.43 -66.39
C LYS A 83 -14.84 131.33 -65.15
N LEU A 84 -14.63 130.12 -64.63
CA LEU A 84 -13.66 129.84 -63.55
C LEU A 84 -12.20 129.97 -64.03
N GLN A 85 -11.98 129.91 -65.35
CA GLN A 85 -10.71 130.21 -66.01
C GLN A 85 -10.97 131.16 -67.18
N LYS A 86 -10.02 132.06 -67.50
CA LYS A 86 -10.14 132.96 -68.67
C LYS A 86 -10.31 132.15 -69.96
N GLY A 87 -11.47 132.31 -70.61
CA GLY A 87 -11.75 131.77 -71.95
C GLY A 87 -11.26 132.70 -73.07
N ILE A 88 -11.77 132.49 -74.29
CA ILE A 88 -11.58 133.42 -75.40
C ILE A 88 -12.27 134.76 -75.09
N ASP A 89 -11.62 135.88 -75.41
CA ASP A 89 -12.22 137.22 -75.27
C ASP A 89 -13.15 137.56 -76.45
N TYR A 90 -13.85 138.69 -76.38
CA TYR A 90 -14.79 139.10 -77.44
C TYR A 90 -14.11 139.39 -78.78
N LYS A 91 -12.83 139.79 -78.80
CA LYS A 91 -12.04 140.07 -80.01
C LYS A 91 -11.54 138.77 -80.65
N GLN A 92 -11.19 137.77 -79.85
CA GLN A 92 -10.90 136.41 -80.32
C GLN A 92 -12.18 135.75 -80.85
N ALA A 93 -13.30 135.91 -80.14
CA ALA A 93 -14.60 135.47 -80.64
C ALA A 93 -14.97 136.16 -81.96
N SER A 94 -14.74 137.48 -82.12
CA SER A 94 -15.05 138.18 -83.38
C SER A 94 -14.23 137.68 -84.56
N VAL A 95 -12.96 137.32 -84.38
CA VAL A 95 -12.14 136.69 -85.44
C VAL A 95 -12.69 135.31 -85.82
N ILE A 96 -13.07 134.47 -84.85
CA ILE A 96 -13.61 133.13 -85.13
C ILE A 96 -14.98 133.22 -85.83
N ILE A 97 -15.83 134.16 -85.41
CA ILE A 97 -17.13 134.45 -86.05
C ILE A 97 -16.92 135.04 -87.46
N GLY A 98 -15.97 135.97 -87.62
CA GLY A 98 -15.67 136.64 -88.89
C GLY A 98 -15.09 135.72 -89.96
N ASN A 99 -14.29 134.72 -89.56
CA ASN A 99 -13.82 133.66 -90.45
C ASN A 99 -14.97 132.76 -90.98
N HIS A 100 -16.12 132.72 -90.30
CA HIS A 100 -17.30 131.97 -90.74
C HIS A 100 -18.32 132.85 -91.49
N PHE A 101 -18.46 134.11 -91.08
CA PHE A 101 -19.35 135.10 -91.69
C PHE A 101 -18.53 136.27 -92.26
N THR A 102 -18.07 136.13 -93.51
CA THR A 102 -17.20 137.12 -94.19
C THR A 102 -17.81 138.52 -94.25
N GLU A 103 -19.14 138.64 -94.42
CA GLU A 103 -19.85 139.93 -94.40
C GLU A 103 -19.76 140.71 -93.08
N VAL A 104 -19.31 140.06 -92.01
CA VAL A 104 -19.43 140.51 -90.62
C VAL A 104 -18.06 140.76 -89.98
N ASN A 105 -16.98 140.19 -90.53
CA ASN A 105 -15.63 140.19 -89.96
C ASN A 105 -15.12 141.60 -89.57
N ASP A 106 -14.99 142.48 -90.57
CA ASP A 106 -14.53 143.85 -90.35
C ASP A 106 -15.56 144.66 -89.54
N LYS A 107 -16.86 144.42 -89.73
CA LYS A 107 -17.93 145.18 -89.06
C LYS A 107 -17.95 144.92 -87.55
N LEU A 108 -17.82 143.65 -87.14
CA LEU A 108 -17.80 143.22 -85.74
C LEU A 108 -16.49 143.62 -85.04
N THR A 109 -15.36 143.52 -85.75
CA THR A 109 -14.06 143.94 -85.22
C THR A 109 -14.00 145.46 -85.04
N ASN A 110 -14.48 146.24 -86.03
CA ASN A 110 -14.61 147.69 -85.89
C ASN A 110 -15.60 148.09 -84.78
N PHE A 111 -16.71 147.38 -84.63
CA PHE A 111 -17.68 147.62 -83.54
C PHE A 111 -17.00 147.49 -82.17
N LEU A 112 -16.28 146.38 -81.92
CA LEU A 112 -15.59 146.14 -80.65
C LEU A 112 -14.42 147.11 -80.40
N GLN A 113 -13.74 147.59 -81.44
CA GLN A 113 -12.71 148.62 -81.30
C GLN A 113 -13.30 149.99 -80.92
N LEU A 114 -14.46 150.34 -81.51
CA LEU A 114 -15.15 151.61 -81.25
C LEU A 114 -15.91 151.63 -79.91
N SER A 115 -16.38 150.47 -79.42
CA SER A 115 -17.09 150.34 -78.14
C SER A 115 -16.18 150.00 -76.95
N ASN A 116 -14.86 150.11 -77.10
CA ASN A 116 -13.90 149.71 -76.08
C ASN A 116 -13.83 150.78 -74.96
N GLU A 117 -13.98 150.37 -73.70
CA GLU A 117 -14.23 151.26 -72.54
C GLU A 117 -13.06 152.18 -72.14
N ASN A 118 -11.91 152.08 -72.80
CA ASN A 118 -10.70 152.88 -72.49
C ASN A 118 -10.65 154.26 -73.17
N ASN A 119 -11.76 154.76 -73.74
CA ASN A 119 -11.85 156.01 -74.51
C ASN A 119 -12.91 156.98 -73.93
N ASP A 120 -12.81 157.34 -72.65
CA ASP A 120 -13.93 157.97 -71.92
C ASP A 120 -14.03 159.50 -71.98
N ASP A 121 -13.01 160.24 -72.46
CA ASP A 121 -12.94 161.71 -72.27
C ASP A 121 -13.62 162.61 -73.33
N VAL A 122 -14.04 162.12 -74.51
CA VAL A 122 -14.85 162.93 -75.47
C VAL A 122 -15.91 162.10 -76.22
N LYS A 123 -17.09 161.91 -75.61
CA LYS A 123 -18.23 161.26 -76.28
C LYS A 123 -19.08 162.26 -77.06
N SER A 124 -18.67 162.56 -78.29
CA SER A 124 -19.50 163.27 -79.27
C SER A 124 -20.75 162.44 -79.63
N GLU A 125 -21.92 163.09 -79.79
CA GLU A 125 -23.16 162.43 -80.23
C GLU A 125 -23.00 161.65 -81.54
N LEU A 126 -22.14 162.13 -82.45
CA LEU A 126 -21.81 161.46 -83.71
C LEU A 126 -21.19 160.07 -83.50
N LEU A 127 -20.39 159.88 -82.45
CA LEU A 127 -19.75 158.60 -82.14
C LEU A 127 -20.77 157.60 -81.58
N ILE A 128 -21.68 158.05 -80.71
CA ILE A 128 -22.79 157.24 -80.19
C ILE A 128 -23.73 156.83 -81.33
N ALA A 129 -24.08 157.75 -82.23
CA ALA A 129 -24.88 157.46 -83.42
C ALA A 129 -24.19 156.47 -84.37
N SER A 130 -22.88 156.61 -84.60
CA SER A 130 -22.09 155.70 -85.45
C SER A 130 -22.03 154.27 -84.88
N ILE A 131 -21.84 154.10 -83.56
CA ILE A 131 -21.86 152.78 -82.94
C ILE A 131 -23.28 152.19 -82.99
N GLY A 132 -24.33 153.00 -82.81
CA GLY A 132 -25.72 152.57 -82.97
C GLY A 132 -26.04 152.06 -84.39
N GLN A 133 -25.60 152.79 -85.42
CA GLN A 133 -25.75 152.40 -86.82
C GLN A 133 -24.98 151.11 -87.15
N LYS A 134 -23.77 150.94 -86.62
CA LYS A 134 -23.01 149.69 -86.81
C LYS A 134 -23.62 148.51 -86.04
N ALA A 135 -24.22 148.74 -84.87
CA ALA A 135 -24.89 147.71 -84.09
C ALA A 135 -26.16 147.17 -84.80
N SER A 136 -26.95 148.02 -85.46
CA SER A 136 -28.15 147.57 -86.18
C SER A 136 -27.81 146.68 -87.39
N LEU A 137 -26.72 146.96 -88.11
CA LEU A 137 -26.21 146.12 -89.19
C LEU A 137 -25.72 144.72 -88.73
N LEU A 138 -25.37 144.58 -87.44
CA LEU A 138 -24.96 143.31 -86.84
C LEU A 138 -26.15 142.52 -86.24
N GLN A 139 -27.32 143.15 -86.12
CA GLN A 139 -28.48 142.59 -85.44
C GLN A 139 -29.14 141.38 -86.15
N PRO A 140 -29.17 141.26 -87.49
CA PRO A 140 -29.76 140.10 -88.16
C PRO A 140 -28.97 138.79 -87.99
N VAL A 141 -27.64 138.86 -87.79
CA VAL A 141 -26.77 137.67 -87.88
C VAL A 141 -26.75 136.87 -86.56
N PRO A 142 -26.98 135.54 -86.58
CA PRO A 142 -26.88 134.69 -85.40
C PRO A 142 -25.47 134.11 -85.23
N PHE A 143 -24.59 134.79 -84.47
CA PHE A 143 -23.19 134.38 -84.26
C PHE A 143 -23.04 132.92 -83.81
N SER A 144 -23.97 132.42 -82.98
CA SER A 144 -24.01 131.04 -82.50
C SER A 144 -24.01 129.98 -83.61
N ASN A 145 -24.37 130.31 -84.86
CA ASN A 145 -24.39 129.33 -85.96
C ASN A 145 -22.99 128.96 -86.49
N ALA A 146 -21.94 129.74 -86.18
CA ALA A 146 -20.56 129.41 -86.53
C ALA A 146 -20.00 128.14 -85.84
N ILE A 147 -20.74 127.56 -84.87
CA ILE A 147 -20.39 126.30 -84.20
C ILE A 147 -21.46 125.24 -84.46
N ASN A 148 -21.03 124.14 -85.09
CA ASN A 148 -21.89 123.02 -85.46
C ASN A 148 -21.56 121.75 -84.66
N PHE A 149 -22.41 121.40 -83.68
CA PHE A 149 -22.27 120.19 -82.87
C PHE A 149 -22.26 118.89 -83.70
N LYS A 150 -22.87 118.86 -84.90
CA LYS A 150 -22.89 117.65 -85.75
C LYS A 150 -21.48 117.24 -86.23
N ALA A 151 -20.51 118.16 -86.25
CA ALA A 151 -19.13 117.85 -86.60
C ALA A 151 -18.48 116.83 -85.64
N ASN A 152 -18.95 116.73 -84.40
CA ASN A 152 -18.41 115.77 -83.43
C ASN A 152 -18.84 114.31 -83.71
N LYS A 153 -19.80 114.06 -84.62
CA LYS A 153 -20.20 112.68 -85.00
C LYS A 153 -19.02 111.83 -85.52
N LYS A 154 -18.00 112.44 -86.13
CA LYS A 154 -16.80 111.74 -86.61
C LYS A 154 -16.03 111.01 -85.49
N TYR A 155 -16.13 111.47 -84.25
CA TYR A 155 -15.44 110.89 -83.10
C TYR A 155 -16.27 109.84 -82.34
N PHE A 156 -17.58 109.73 -82.64
CA PHE A 156 -18.48 108.79 -81.96
C PHE A 156 -18.04 107.31 -82.04
N PRO A 157 -17.45 106.81 -83.15
CA PRO A 157 -16.92 105.44 -83.20
C PRO A 157 -15.86 105.13 -82.14
N LEU A 158 -15.07 106.12 -81.71
CA LEU A 158 -14.03 105.93 -80.68
C LEU A 158 -14.60 105.54 -79.32
N ALA A 159 -15.78 106.05 -78.97
CA ALA A 159 -16.51 105.64 -77.77
C ALA A 159 -17.30 104.34 -77.98
N LEU A 160 -17.73 104.04 -79.21
CA LEU A 160 -18.55 102.87 -79.52
C LEU A 160 -17.75 101.55 -79.55
N ILE A 161 -16.52 101.56 -80.07
CA ILE A 161 -15.65 100.37 -80.20
C ILE A 161 -15.44 99.63 -78.86
N PRO A 162 -15.01 100.26 -77.76
CA PRO A 162 -14.81 99.54 -76.49
C PRO A 162 -16.12 99.06 -75.87
N ILE A 163 -17.23 99.78 -76.05
CA ILE A 163 -18.56 99.34 -75.60
C ILE A 163 -18.99 98.08 -76.36
N LEU A 164 -18.76 98.03 -77.68
CA LEU A 164 -19.05 96.86 -78.51
C LEU A 164 -18.20 95.64 -78.10
N LEU A 165 -16.92 95.82 -77.78
CA LEU A 165 -16.06 94.76 -77.27
C LEU A 165 -16.59 94.16 -75.95
N ILE A 166 -16.97 95.01 -74.98
CA ILE A 166 -17.57 94.55 -73.72
C ILE A 166 -18.87 93.76 -73.98
N ALA A 167 -19.71 94.25 -74.89
CA ALA A 167 -20.95 93.56 -75.26
C ALA A 167 -20.70 92.19 -75.92
N ILE A 168 -19.69 92.07 -76.80
CA ILE A 168 -19.31 90.80 -77.43
C ILE A 168 -18.84 89.79 -76.38
N PHE A 169 -17.98 90.19 -75.43
CA PHE A 169 -17.53 89.29 -74.35
C PHE A 169 -18.68 88.83 -73.46
N TYR A 170 -19.66 89.71 -73.19
CA TYR A 170 -20.85 89.37 -72.40
C TYR A 170 -21.78 88.39 -73.14
N LEU A 171 -22.06 88.65 -74.43
CA LEU A 171 -22.92 87.81 -75.27
C LEU A 171 -22.27 86.46 -75.63
N SER A 172 -20.94 86.39 -75.69
CA SER A 172 -20.18 85.16 -75.94
C SER A 172 -20.17 84.17 -74.77
N GLY A 173 -20.80 84.50 -73.63
CA GLY A 173 -20.72 83.69 -72.40
C GLY A 173 -19.38 83.79 -71.66
N ASN A 174 -18.38 84.46 -72.24
CA ASN A 174 -17.06 84.71 -71.65
C ASN A 174 -17.04 85.87 -70.64
N SER A 175 -18.17 86.14 -69.98
CA SER A 175 -18.30 87.17 -68.96
C SER A 175 -17.39 86.94 -67.74
N SER A 176 -16.96 85.68 -67.51
CA SER A 176 -15.96 85.29 -66.52
C SER A 176 -14.58 85.92 -66.77
N VAL A 177 -14.17 86.10 -68.03
CA VAL A 177 -12.86 86.68 -68.40
C VAL A 177 -12.77 88.12 -67.94
N ILE A 178 -13.81 88.92 -68.18
CA ILE A 178 -13.87 90.32 -67.72
C ILE A 178 -14.11 90.39 -66.21
N SER A 179 -15.11 89.66 -65.68
CA SER A 179 -15.49 89.77 -64.26
C SER A 179 -14.46 89.23 -63.28
N GLN A 180 -13.78 88.11 -63.58
CA GLN A 180 -12.71 87.60 -62.71
C GLN A 180 -11.47 88.49 -62.77
N SER A 181 -11.09 88.98 -63.95
CA SER A 181 -9.94 89.88 -64.08
C SER A 181 -10.21 91.22 -63.38
N LEU A 182 -11.42 91.77 -63.52
CA LEU A 182 -11.84 92.98 -62.81
C LEU A 182 -11.83 92.76 -61.29
N ASN A 183 -12.37 91.63 -60.82
CA ASN A 183 -12.39 91.29 -59.41
C ASN A 183 -10.96 91.18 -58.82
N ARG A 184 -10.01 90.61 -59.58
CA ARG A 184 -8.59 90.49 -59.19
C ARG A 184 -7.87 91.84 -59.18
N VAL A 185 -8.11 92.71 -60.17
CA VAL A 185 -7.49 94.05 -60.24
C VAL A 185 -8.02 94.96 -59.13
N VAL A 186 -9.33 94.92 -58.84
CA VAL A 186 -9.93 95.69 -57.73
C VAL A 186 -9.45 95.18 -56.38
N HIS A 187 -9.41 93.86 -56.16
CA HIS A 187 -8.86 93.24 -54.96
C HIS A 187 -7.34 92.98 -55.09
N PHE A 188 -6.57 94.03 -55.41
CA PHE A 188 -5.13 93.94 -55.67
C PHE A 188 -4.31 93.31 -54.53
N ASN A 189 -4.79 93.43 -53.28
CA ASN A 189 -4.14 92.90 -52.08
C ASN A 189 -4.52 91.44 -51.72
N SER A 190 -5.35 90.76 -52.51
CA SER A 190 -5.81 89.40 -52.21
C SER A 190 -4.96 88.32 -52.89
N VAL A 191 -4.62 87.27 -52.13
CA VAL A 191 -3.88 86.10 -52.64
C VAL A 191 -4.85 85.12 -53.31
N PHE A 192 -4.80 85.04 -54.64
CA PHE A 192 -5.56 84.08 -55.43
C PHE A 192 -4.64 82.95 -55.88
N LEU A 193 -4.92 81.72 -55.43
CA LEU A 193 -4.24 80.49 -55.87
C LEU A 193 -5.03 79.82 -57.01
N PRO A 194 -4.37 79.12 -57.96
CA PRO A 194 -5.06 78.31 -58.95
C PRO A 194 -5.72 77.08 -58.29
N PRO A 195 -6.84 76.57 -58.83
CA PRO A 195 -7.50 75.38 -58.28
C PRO A 195 -6.63 74.13 -58.44
N ALA A 196 -6.56 73.31 -57.39
CA ALA A 196 -5.78 72.07 -57.38
C ALA A 196 -6.41 70.99 -58.30
N PRO A 197 -5.59 70.16 -58.98
CA PRO A 197 -6.09 69.22 -60.00
C PRO A 197 -6.80 67.98 -59.44
N PHE A 198 -6.54 67.61 -58.18
CA PHE A 198 -7.19 66.50 -57.47
C PHE A 198 -7.08 66.67 -55.95
N LYS A 199 -7.75 65.80 -55.19
CA LYS A 199 -7.64 65.65 -53.74
C LYS A 199 -7.49 64.17 -53.36
N PHE A 200 -6.77 63.88 -52.28
CA PHE A 200 -6.76 62.54 -51.67
C PHE A 200 -7.89 62.39 -50.65
N VAL A 201 -8.54 61.21 -50.64
CA VAL A 201 -9.65 60.84 -49.77
C VAL A 201 -9.36 59.48 -49.13
N LEU A 202 -9.38 59.40 -47.81
CA LEU A 202 -9.22 58.16 -47.06
C LEU A 202 -10.45 57.26 -47.24
N MET A 203 -10.23 55.97 -47.55
CA MET A 203 -11.29 54.97 -47.74
C MET A 203 -11.55 54.11 -46.49
N ASN A 204 -10.64 54.10 -45.51
CA ASN A 204 -10.82 53.40 -44.24
C ASN A 204 -11.95 54.05 -43.42
N SER A 205 -12.90 53.24 -42.91
CA SER A 205 -14.01 53.71 -42.08
C SER A 205 -13.60 54.13 -40.66
N SER A 206 -12.44 53.64 -40.17
CA SER A 206 -11.80 54.07 -38.93
C SER A 206 -10.28 53.94 -39.04
N LEU A 207 -9.55 54.80 -38.32
CA LEU A 207 -8.09 54.78 -38.20
C LEU A 207 -7.68 54.24 -36.83
N GLN A 208 -7.95 52.97 -36.60
CA GLN A 208 -7.60 52.28 -35.36
C GLN A 208 -7.10 50.87 -35.65
N THR A 209 -6.00 50.47 -35.01
CA THR A 209 -5.48 49.09 -35.06
C THR A 209 -5.08 48.61 -33.66
N GLU A 210 -4.93 47.31 -33.54
CA GLU A 210 -4.40 46.64 -32.35
C GLU A 210 -2.86 46.70 -32.37
N GLN A 211 -2.23 46.86 -31.21
CA GLN A 211 -0.77 46.87 -31.09
C GLN A 211 -0.14 45.64 -31.73
N GLY A 212 0.84 45.85 -32.60
CA GLY A 212 1.56 44.77 -33.30
C GLY A 212 0.78 44.09 -34.45
N LYS A 213 -0.41 44.60 -34.82
CA LYS A 213 -1.24 44.12 -35.94
C LYS A 213 -1.17 45.09 -37.12
N ASP A 214 -0.83 44.54 -38.29
CA ASP A 214 -0.69 45.30 -39.53
C ASP A 214 -1.96 46.07 -39.90
N PHE A 215 -1.82 47.33 -40.29
CA PHE A 215 -2.92 48.17 -40.73
C PHE A 215 -2.71 48.63 -42.18
N LEU A 216 -3.75 48.47 -43.00
CA LEU A 216 -3.72 48.78 -44.43
C LEU A 216 -4.44 50.10 -44.68
N ILE A 217 -3.68 51.16 -44.94
CA ILE A 217 -4.19 52.48 -45.33
C ILE A 217 -4.60 52.43 -46.80
N ARG A 218 -5.81 52.90 -47.10
CA ARG A 218 -6.40 52.95 -48.44
C ARG A 218 -6.78 54.38 -48.79
N MET A 219 -6.16 54.94 -49.82
CA MET A 219 -6.37 56.32 -50.26
C MET A 219 -6.85 56.37 -51.70
N LYS A 220 -7.82 57.23 -51.99
CA LYS A 220 -8.35 57.47 -53.33
C LYS A 220 -8.09 58.90 -53.79
N SER A 221 -7.63 59.06 -55.02
CA SER A 221 -7.52 60.37 -55.68
C SER A 221 -8.81 60.70 -56.44
N GLU A 222 -9.42 61.83 -56.11
CA GLU A 222 -10.59 62.37 -56.82
C GLU A 222 -10.21 63.71 -57.48
N GLY A 223 -10.29 63.78 -58.82
CA GLY A 223 -9.98 65.00 -59.57
C GLY A 223 -9.93 64.80 -61.08
N SER A 224 -9.48 65.83 -61.80
CA SER A 224 -9.31 65.79 -63.27
C SER A 224 -7.97 65.19 -63.71
N ILE A 225 -7.05 64.97 -62.77
CA ILE A 225 -5.76 64.29 -62.99
C ILE A 225 -5.61 63.21 -61.92
N VAL A 226 -5.18 62.01 -62.32
CA VAL A 226 -4.77 60.95 -61.40
C VAL A 226 -3.25 60.98 -61.28
N PRO A 227 -2.65 61.06 -60.08
CA PRO A 227 -1.20 61.00 -59.93
C PRO A 227 -0.68 59.60 -60.28
N GLU A 228 0.46 59.51 -60.98
CA GLU A 228 1.10 58.24 -61.32
C GLU A 228 1.70 57.53 -60.10
N ASN A 229 2.13 58.30 -59.09
CA ASN A 229 2.65 57.78 -57.83
C ASN A 229 2.11 58.61 -56.65
N ALA A 230 1.82 57.94 -55.54
CA ALA A 230 1.53 58.57 -54.25
C ALA A 230 2.59 58.13 -53.23
N VAL A 231 3.02 59.06 -52.38
CA VAL A 231 4.01 58.86 -51.33
C VAL A 231 3.33 59.13 -49.99
N ILE A 232 3.33 58.16 -49.10
CA ILE A 232 2.92 58.35 -47.71
C ILE A 232 4.14 58.79 -46.90
N PHE A 233 3.97 59.85 -46.13
CA PHE A 233 4.93 60.32 -45.15
C PHE A 233 4.48 59.85 -43.78
N ILE A 234 5.39 59.25 -43.02
CA ILE A 234 5.19 58.77 -41.66
C ILE A 234 6.33 59.36 -40.82
N ASP A 235 5.97 60.22 -39.87
CA ASP A 235 6.92 61.10 -39.17
C ASP A 235 7.85 61.82 -40.18
N ASP A 236 9.17 61.60 -40.14
CA ASP A 236 10.17 62.19 -41.07
C ASP A 236 10.48 61.31 -42.30
N GLU A 237 9.88 60.12 -42.41
CA GLU A 237 10.19 59.12 -43.46
C GLU A 237 9.13 59.07 -44.57
N SER A 238 9.56 58.85 -45.81
CA SER A 238 8.69 58.86 -47.00
C SER A 238 8.70 57.51 -47.74
N TYR A 239 7.53 56.94 -47.97
CA TYR A 239 7.34 55.61 -48.59
C TYR A 239 6.40 55.68 -49.80
N TYR A 240 6.73 54.99 -50.88
CA TYR A 240 5.81 54.84 -52.02
C TYR A 240 4.62 53.93 -51.66
N MET A 241 3.41 54.36 -52.00
CA MET A 241 2.19 53.55 -51.88
C MET A 241 2.03 52.63 -53.09
N GLU A 242 1.50 51.42 -52.88
CA GLU A 242 1.18 50.47 -53.95
C GLU A 242 -0.09 50.91 -54.69
N ILE A 243 -0.11 50.78 -56.02
CA ILE A 243 -1.25 51.14 -56.86
C ILE A 243 -2.11 49.89 -57.07
N VAL A 244 -3.30 49.87 -56.47
CA VAL A 244 -4.24 48.74 -56.62
C VAL A 244 -5.15 48.93 -57.83
N LYS A 245 -5.53 50.18 -58.12
CA LYS A 245 -6.21 50.59 -59.36
C LYS A 245 -5.79 52.02 -59.71
N PRO A 246 -6.00 52.51 -60.95
CA PRO A 246 -5.77 53.91 -61.29
C PRO A 246 -6.53 54.85 -60.33
N GLY A 247 -5.78 55.55 -59.48
CA GLY A 247 -6.31 56.47 -58.46
C GLY A 247 -6.70 55.84 -57.12
N GLU A 248 -6.45 54.53 -56.89
CA GLU A 248 -6.60 53.87 -55.58
C GLU A 248 -5.23 53.31 -55.13
N PHE A 249 -4.73 53.84 -54.00
CA PHE A 249 -3.40 53.59 -53.45
C PHE A 249 -3.51 52.90 -52.09
N GLU A 250 -2.63 51.93 -51.82
CA GLU A 250 -2.56 51.22 -50.55
C GLU A 250 -1.17 51.29 -49.93
N PHE A 251 -1.09 51.39 -48.60
CA PHE A 251 0.16 51.24 -47.87
C PHE A 251 -0.07 50.46 -46.58
N LYS A 252 0.85 49.54 -46.28
CA LYS A 252 0.76 48.64 -45.14
C LYS A 252 1.69 49.11 -44.02
N ILE A 253 1.13 49.71 -42.98
CA ILE A 253 1.88 49.95 -41.73
C ILE A 253 2.02 48.60 -41.02
N ALA A 254 3.25 48.08 -40.99
CA ALA A 254 3.55 46.81 -40.36
C ALA A 254 3.67 46.95 -38.83
N ARG A 255 2.89 46.14 -38.11
CA ARG A 255 2.97 45.90 -36.66
C ARG A 255 3.25 47.16 -35.78
N PRO A 256 2.48 48.26 -35.90
CA PRO A 256 2.75 49.48 -35.16
C PRO A 256 2.59 49.28 -33.64
N LEU A 257 3.49 49.89 -32.87
CA LEU A 257 3.53 49.76 -31.40
C LEU A 257 2.91 50.93 -30.65
N ASN A 258 2.94 52.13 -31.25
CA ASN A 258 2.41 53.40 -30.75
C ASN A 258 1.55 54.06 -31.86
N ASN A 259 0.79 55.10 -31.53
CA ASN A 259 0.05 55.88 -32.54
C ASN A 259 1.00 56.40 -33.63
N VAL A 260 0.53 56.36 -34.89
CA VAL A 260 1.32 56.75 -36.06
C VAL A 260 0.66 57.93 -36.75
N LEU A 261 1.40 59.04 -36.91
CA LEU A 261 0.96 60.19 -37.69
C LEU A 261 1.41 60.03 -39.14
N PHE A 262 0.52 60.31 -40.09
CA PHE A 262 0.83 60.20 -41.52
C PHE A 262 0.05 61.19 -42.39
N HIS A 263 0.64 61.57 -43.53
CA HIS A 263 -0.01 62.27 -44.62
C HIS A 263 0.43 61.70 -45.98
N VAL A 264 -0.28 62.03 -47.06
CA VAL A 264 0.00 61.49 -48.40
C VAL A 264 0.15 62.59 -49.42
N GLU A 265 1.24 62.55 -50.18
CA GLU A 265 1.54 63.50 -51.25
C GLU A 265 1.63 62.85 -52.63
N GLY A 266 1.26 63.60 -53.66
CA GLY A 266 1.44 63.22 -55.05
C GLY A 266 1.35 64.45 -55.94
N ASN A 267 2.26 64.58 -56.92
CA ASN A 267 2.29 65.68 -57.89
C ASN A 267 2.05 67.09 -57.31
N LYS A 268 2.63 67.37 -56.11
CA LYS A 268 2.52 68.64 -55.34
C LYS A 268 1.16 68.92 -54.69
N VAL A 269 0.28 67.92 -54.57
CA VAL A 269 -0.92 67.95 -53.73
C VAL A 269 -0.67 67.07 -52.50
N SER A 270 -0.89 67.62 -51.31
CA SER A 270 -0.85 66.88 -50.04
C SER A 270 -2.26 66.62 -49.51
N SER A 271 -2.44 65.53 -48.77
CA SER A 271 -3.64 65.26 -47.97
C SER A 271 -3.69 66.14 -46.72
N LYS A 272 -4.68 65.90 -45.86
CA LYS A 272 -4.61 66.30 -44.46
C LYS A 272 -3.74 65.31 -43.68
N ASP A 273 -3.31 65.70 -42.50
CA ASP A 273 -2.66 64.82 -41.54
C ASP A 273 -3.70 63.87 -40.93
N TYR A 274 -3.30 62.62 -40.73
CA TYR A 274 -4.10 61.54 -40.18
C TYR A 274 -3.35 60.86 -39.02
N GLU A 275 -4.09 60.43 -37.99
CA GLU A 275 -3.55 59.66 -36.86
C GLU A 275 -4.12 58.24 -36.89
N LEU A 276 -3.27 57.23 -37.04
CA LEU A 276 -3.62 55.83 -36.76
C LEU A 276 -3.46 55.58 -35.27
N LYS A 277 -4.58 55.39 -34.57
CA LYS A 277 -4.56 55.05 -33.13
C LYS A 277 -4.26 53.58 -32.91
N VAL A 278 -3.24 53.30 -32.11
CA VAL A 278 -2.88 51.94 -31.70
C VAL A 278 -3.44 51.70 -30.31
N VAL A 279 -4.34 50.72 -30.16
CA VAL A 279 -4.81 50.31 -28.84
C VAL A 279 -3.93 49.20 -28.28
N GLU A 280 -3.52 49.39 -27.02
CA GLU A 280 -2.80 48.38 -26.25
C GLU A 280 -3.60 47.08 -26.16
N VAL A 281 -2.93 45.96 -26.42
CA VAL A 281 -3.51 44.62 -26.37
C VAL A 281 -3.16 43.93 -25.05
N PRO A 282 -4.11 43.20 -24.42
CA PRO A 282 -3.84 42.51 -23.18
C PRO A 282 -2.90 41.33 -23.43
N SER A 283 -1.81 41.23 -22.67
CA SER A 283 -0.74 40.24 -22.87
C SER A 283 -0.23 39.61 -21.56
N ILE A 284 0.17 38.34 -21.61
CA ILE A 284 0.72 37.59 -20.48
C ILE A 284 2.26 37.71 -20.47
N ALA A 285 2.81 38.32 -19.43
CA ALA A 285 4.25 38.57 -19.29
C ALA A 285 5.00 37.42 -18.59
N ASN A 286 4.36 36.75 -17.63
CA ASN A 286 4.87 35.54 -16.99
C ASN A 286 3.71 34.68 -16.53
N PHE A 287 3.92 33.37 -16.55
CA PHE A 287 2.92 32.34 -16.26
C PHE A 287 3.59 31.18 -15.51
N GLU A 288 3.08 30.84 -14.34
CA GLU A 288 3.53 29.71 -13.54
C GLU A 288 2.36 28.92 -12.93
N MET A 289 2.55 27.61 -12.83
CA MET A 289 1.64 26.67 -12.17
C MET A 289 2.33 26.09 -10.94
N ILE A 290 1.70 26.25 -9.78
CA ILE A 290 2.11 25.59 -8.53
C ILE A 290 1.24 24.35 -8.37
N LEU A 291 1.88 23.18 -8.37
CA LEU A 291 1.26 21.87 -8.24
C LEU A 291 1.35 21.42 -6.78
N ASN A 292 0.21 21.40 -6.08
CA ASN A 292 0.10 20.85 -4.75
C ASN A 292 -0.55 19.46 -4.83
N PHE A 293 0.30 18.42 -4.75
CA PHE A 293 -0.13 17.02 -4.81
C PHE A 293 -0.95 16.62 -3.57
N PRO A 294 -1.85 15.62 -3.68
CA PRO A 294 -2.53 15.03 -2.52
C PRO A 294 -1.55 14.58 -1.45
N SER A 295 -1.92 14.77 -0.17
CA SER A 295 -1.04 14.53 0.98
C SER A 295 -0.60 13.06 1.12
N TYR A 296 -1.45 12.11 0.74
CA TYR A 296 -1.15 10.68 0.83
C TYR A 296 0.01 10.24 -0.08
N LEU A 297 0.28 10.96 -1.17
CA LEU A 297 1.38 10.69 -2.10
C LEU A 297 2.77 11.07 -1.55
N ASN A 298 2.86 11.81 -0.43
CA ASN A 298 4.09 12.35 0.16
C ASN A 298 5.02 13.12 -0.82
N LYS A 299 4.50 13.60 -1.95
CA LYS A 299 5.24 14.39 -2.94
C LYS A 299 5.31 15.86 -2.52
N LYS A 300 6.50 16.47 -2.65
CA LYS A 300 6.71 17.91 -2.46
C LYS A 300 6.05 18.68 -3.60
N ALA A 301 5.53 19.88 -3.31
CA ALA A 301 4.96 20.76 -4.32
C ALA A 301 5.98 21.12 -5.41
N GLU A 302 5.50 21.21 -6.65
CA GLU A 302 6.31 21.48 -7.84
C GLU A 302 5.86 22.80 -8.51
N ILE A 303 6.79 23.51 -9.16
CA ILE A 303 6.50 24.77 -9.86
C ILE A 303 6.92 24.63 -11.32
N ILE A 304 5.94 24.71 -12.22
CA ILE A 304 6.13 24.65 -13.68
C ILE A 304 5.97 26.06 -14.25
N LYS A 305 6.91 26.51 -15.09
CA LYS A 305 6.90 27.86 -15.68
C LYS A 305 6.74 27.80 -17.20
N GLY A 306 5.93 28.69 -17.76
CA GLY A 306 5.80 28.95 -19.19
C GLY A 306 5.10 27.89 -20.06
N THR A 307 5.00 26.62 -19.65
CA THR A 307 4.47 25.55 -20.53
C THR A 307 2.94 25.40 -20.52
N GLY A 308 2.28 25.71 -19.40
CA GLY A 308 0.83 25.49 -19.15
C GLY A 308 0.35 24.02 -19.17
N ASN A 309 1.16 23.11 -19.71
CA ASN A 309 0.92 21.68 -19.75
C ASN A 309 1.62 20.98 -18.59
N ALA A 310 0.96 20.00 -17.98
CA ALA A 310 1.51 19.18 -16.90
C ALA A 310 0.89 17.77 -16.89
N VAL A 311 1.69 16.79 -16.46
CA VAL A 311 1.21 15.44 -16.13
C VAL A 311 1.17 15.32 -14.61
N ILE A 312 -0.02 15.15 -14.04
CA ILE A 312 -0.26 15.26 -12.59
C ILE A 312 -1.06 14.08 -12.05
N PRO A 313 -0.84 13.63 -10.80
CA PRO A 313 -1.74 12.69 -10.14
C PRO A 313 -3.16 13.24 -10.01
N GLU A 314 -4.15 12.36 -10.04
CA GLU A 314 -5.56 12.66 -9.75
C GLU A 314 -5.71 13.37 -8.38
N GLY A 315 -6.58 14.38 -8.31
CA GLY A 315 -6.81 15.19 -7.10
C GLY A 315 -5.76 16.28 -6.83
N THR A 316 -4.74 16.45 -7.68
CA THR A 316 -3.77 17.54 -7.56
C THR A 316 -4.45 18.91 -7.63
N ARG A 317 -4.11 19.78 -6.67
CA ARG A 317 -4.56 21.17 -6.66
C ARG A 317 -3.56 22.03 -7.42
N VAL A 318 -3.97 22.46 -8.61
CA VAL A 318 -3.20 23.36 -9.47
C VAL A 318 -3.58 24.79 -9.12
N THR A 319 -2.58 25.64 -8.86
CA THR A 319 -2.74 27.08 -8.71
C THR A 319 -1.98 27.77 -9.83
N TRP A 320 -2.68 28.54 -10.67
CA TRP A 320 -2.08 29.33 -11.73
C TRP A 320 -1.85 30.75 -11.23
N ASN A 321 -0.61 31.23 -11.33
CA ASN A 321 -0.28 32.64 -11.15
C ASN A 321 0.18 33.20 -12.50
N MET A 322 -0.31 34.38 -12.87
CA MET A 322 0.19 35.09 -14.04
C MET A 322 0.30 36.59 -13.81
N THR A 323 1.37 37.18 -14.34
CA THR A 323 1.55 38.62 -14.43
C THR A 323 1.27 39.06 -15.86
N THR A 324 0.43 40.07 -16.03
CA THR A 324 -0.09 40.51 -17.33
C THR A 324 0.14 42.00 -17.55
N SER A 325 0.32 42.43 -18.79
CA SER A 325 0.33 43.84 -19.19
C SER A 325 -0.99 44.22 -19.88
N ALA A 326 -1.39 45.49 -19.77
CA ALA A 326 -2.59 46.07 -20.37
C ALA A 326 -3.89 45.22 -20.25
N THR A 327 -4.02 44.43 -19.18
CA THR A 327 -5.08 43.42 -18.99
C THR A 327 -5.93 43.77 -17.77
N GLN A 328 -7.26 43.76 -17.93
CA GLN A 328 -8.21 44.05 -16.84
C GLN A 328 -8.91 42.78 -16.34
N ASN A 329 -9.22 41.86 -17.27
CA ASN A 329 -9.88 40.59 -16.98
C ASN A 329 -9.11 39.47 -17.65
N ALA A 330 -9.04 38.33 -16.99
CA ALA A 330 -8.54 37.10 -17.57
C ALA A 330 -9.38 35.92 -17.09
N ASP A 331 -9.59 34.96 -17.98
CA ASP A 331 -10.57 33.90 -17.82
C ASP A 331 -9.95 32.54 -18.16
N TRP A 332 -10.21 31.56 -17.30
CA TRP A 332 -9.89 30.15 -17.51
C TRP A 332 -11.12 29.43 -18.06
N ILE A 333 -10.98 28.69 -19.16
CA ILE A 333 -12.11 28.07 -19.87
C ILE A 333 -11.81 26.59 -20.18
N THR A 334 -12.71 25.69 -19.77
CA THR A 334 -12.74 24.26 -20.13
C THR A 334 -14.14 23.92 -20.65
N ASP A 335 -14.27 23.20 -21.77
CA ASP A 335 -15.53 22.59 -22.29
C ASP A 335 -16.79 23.48 -22.44
N ASN A 336 -16.67 24.80 -22.25
CA ASN A 336 -17.70 25.88 -22.14
C ASN A 336 -17.91 26.50 -20.74
N VAL A 337 -17.30 25.96 -19.67
CA VAL A 337 -17.30 26.57 -18.33
C VAL A 337 -16.25 27.67 -18.27
N LYS A 338 -16.69 28.92 -18.19
CA LYS A 338 -15.85 30.12 -18.03
C LYS A 338 -15.67 30.47 -16.54
N SER A 339 -14.44 30.48 -16.05
CA SER A 339 -14.07 30.83 -14.67
C SER A 339 -13.12 32.04 -14.66
N PRO A 340 -13.50 33.20 -14.10
CA PRO A 340 -12.61 34.36 -14.03
C PRO A 340 -11.47 34.11 -13.04
N PHE A 341 -10.29 34.65 -13.34
CA PHE A 341 -9.19 34.73 -12.38
C PHE A 341 -9.45 35.85 -11.36
N THR A 342 -8.99 35.65 -10.12
CA THR A 342 -8.98 36.70 -9.10
C THR A 342 -7.82 37.65 -9.37
N ASN A 343 -8.12 38.93 -9.59
CA ASN A 343 -7.11 39.98 -9.70
C ASN A 343 -6.57 40.36 -8.31
N THR A 344 -5.25 40.39 -8.17
CA THR A 344 -4.53 40.72 -6.93
C THR A 344 -3.46 41.77 -7.21
N SER A 345 -2.91 42.41 -6.18
CA SER A 345 -1.84 43.42 -6.31
C SER A 345 -0.54 42.92 -6.95
N LYS A 346 -0.41 41.60 -7.20
CA LYS A 346 0.75 40.97 -7.84
C LYS A 346 0.41 40.27 -9.17
N GLY A 347 -0.81 40.41 -9.69
CA GLY A 347 -1.29 39.74 -10.90
C GLY A 347 -2.54 38.89 -10.66
N PHE A 348 -2.84 38.01 -11.60
CA PHE A 348 -4.05 37.18 -11.61
C PHE A 348 -3.77 35.78 -11.05
N THR A 349 -4.68 35.27 -10.21
CA THR A 349 -4.59 33.91 -9.63
C THR A 349 -5.91 33.14 -9.71
N ILE A 350 -5.83 31.84 -9.95
CA ILE A 350 -6.96 30.90 -9.80
C ILE A 350 -6.41 29.55 -9.30
N ALA A 351 -7.22 28.79 -8.57
CA ALA A 351 -6.87 27.44 -8.13
C ALA A 351 -8.02 26.47 -8.37
N LYS A 352 -7.71 25.27 -8.87
CA LYS A 352 -8.68 24.19 -9.13
C LYS A 352 -8.06 22.84 -8.77
N ASN A 353 -8.90 21.91 -8.33
CA ASN A 353 -8.52 20.51 -8.16
C ASN A 353 -8.80 19.77 -9.47
N VAL A 354 -7.88 18.92 -9.92
CA VAL A 354 -7.95 18.28 -11.23
C VAL A 354 -8.07 16.77 -11.05
N PHE A 355 -9.20 16.19 -11.49
CA PHE A 355 -9.51 14.77 -11.31
C PHE A 355 -9.47 13.96 -12.62
N GLN A 356 -9.54 14.63 -13.76
CA GLN A 356 -9.51 14.00 -15.08
C GLN A 356 -8.69 14.85 -16.06
N ASN A 357 -8.32 14.27 -17.20
CA ASN A 357 -7.69 15.00 -18.30
C ASN A 357 -8.52 16.25 -18.62
N THR A 358 -7.88 17.41 -18.60
CA THR A 358 -8.55 18.71 -18.68
C THR A 358 -7.87 19.57 -19.74
N ASP A 359 -8.54 19.78 -20.86
CA ASP A 359 -8.12 20.70 -21.91
C ASP A 359 -8.69 22.08 -21.61
N TYR A 360 -7.81 23.04 -21.33
CA TYR A 360 -8.20 24.37 -20.91
C TYR A 360 -7.55 25.44 -21.78
N HIS A 361 -8.14 26.63 -21.78
CA HIS A 361 -7.51 27.80 -22.37
C HIS A 361 -7.67 29.02 -21.48
N ILE A 362 -6.62 29.85 -21.50
CA ILE A 362 -6.61 31.15 -20.82
C ILE A 362 -6.87 32.21 -21.88
N ILE A 363 -7.80 33.12 -21.57
CA ILE A 363 -8.14 34.25 -22.42
C ILE A 363 -7.92 35.55 -21.64
N THR A 364 -7.20 36.52 -22.21
CA THR A 364 -7.06 37.88 -21.65
C THR A 364 -8.00 38.88 -22.32
N SER A 365 -8.35 39.95 -21.60
CA SER A 365 -9.23 41.03 -22.08
C SER A 365 -8.95 42.35 -21.37
N ASN A 366 -9.18 43.47 -22.07
CA ASN A 366 -9.22 44.81 -21.50
C ASN A 366 -10.47 45.57 -21.99
N SER A 367 -10.52 46.89 -21.73
CA SER A 367 -11.66 47.73 -22.12
C SER A 367 -11.81 47.88 -23.64
N ASN A 368 -10.71 47.76 -24.38
CA ASN A 368 -10.61 48.09 -25.80
C ASN A 368 -10.71 46.84 -26.67
N VAL A 369 -10.13 45.73 -26.21
CA VAL A 369 -10.04 44.44 -26.92
C VAL A 369 -10.48 43.32 -26.00
N LYS A 370 -11.48 42.55 -26.45
CA LYS A 370 -12.01 41.37 -25.76
C LYS A 370 -11.52 40.10 -26.43
N ASN A 371 -11.22 39.10 -25.60
CA ASN A 371 -10.78 37.77 -26.00
C ASN A 371 -9.57 37.74 -26.95
N TYR A 372 -8.51 38.49 -26.63
CA TYR A 372 -7.37 38.67 -27.53
C TYR A 372 -6.37 37.50 -27.47
N GLU A 373 -5.57 37.41 -26.41
CA GLU A 373 -4.57 36.35 -26.27
C GLU A 373 -5.27 35.09 -25.73
N LYS A 374 -5.43 34.08 -26.61
CA LYS A 374 -5.98 32.77 -26.28
C LYS A 374 -4.89 31.71 -26.32
N LEU A 375 -4.45 31.26 -25.14
CA LEU A 375 -3.44 30.20 -24.99
C LEU A 375 -4.14 28.89 -24.59
N ASN A 376 -3.97 27.83 -25.39
CA ASN A 376 -4.56 26.52 -25.14
C ASN A 376 -3.53 25.58 -24.49
N TYR A 377 -3.98 24.81 -23.51
CA TYR A 377 -3.16 23.96 -22.65
C TYR A 377 -3.91 22.67 -22.26
N GLN A 378 -3.17 21.66 -21.82
CA GLN A 378 -3.69 20.36 -21.43
C GLN A 378 -3.06 19.89 -20.11
N LEU A 379 -3.90 19.45 -19.18
CA LEU A 379 -3.49 18.72 -17.99
C LEU A 379 -3.82 17.24 -18.19
N SER A 380 -2.81 16.37 -18.15
CA SER A 380 -3.00 14.91 -18.19
C SER A 380 -3.00 14.36 -16.77
N THR A 381 -4.06 13.66 -16.37
CA THR A 381 -4.17 13.04 -15.06
C THR A 381 -3.72 11.59 -15.08
N VAL A 382 -2.79 11.23 -14.20
CA VAL A 382 -2.45 9.84 -13.89
C VAL A 382 -3.36 9.37 -12.75
N LYS A 383 -4.17 8.36 -13.02
CA LYS A 383 -5.02 7.73 -12.02
C LYS A 383 -4.22 6.78 -11.13
N ASP A 384 -4.63 6.73 -9.89
CA ASP A 384 -4.09 5.89 -8.83
C ASP A 384 -4.54 4.43 -9.03
N GLN A 385 -3.63 3.46 -8.96
CA GLN A 385 -3.92 2.06 -9.30
C GLN A 385 -4.69 1.32 -8.19
N TYR A 386 -5.03 0.06 -8.41
CA TYR A 386 -5.50 -0.81 -7.33
C TYR A 386 -4.29 -1.53 -6.72
N PRO A 387 -4.26 -1.75 -5.39
CA PRO A 387 -3.15 -2.47 -4.77
C PRO A 387 -3.15 -3.92 -5.28
N THR A 388 -1.98 -4.53 -5.38
CA THR A 388 -1.81 -5.91 -5.84
C THR A 388 -1.51 -6.83 -4.66
N ILE A 389 -2.08 -8.03 -4.68
CA ILE A 389 -1.82 -9.06 -3.66
C ILE A 389 -1.64 -10.43 -4.32
N THR A 390 -0.50 -11.05 -4.05
CA THR A 390 -0.22 -12.43 -4.43
C THR A 390 0.00 -13.24 -3.15
N ALA A 391 -0.83 -14.24 -2.90
CA ALA A 391 -0.69 -15.13 -1.75
C ALA A 391 -0.71 -16.58 -2.22
N ASN A 392 0.22 -17.40 -1.71
CA ASN A 392 0.36 -18.81 -2.04
C ASN A 392 0.74 -19.63 -0.80
N ASN A 393 0.43 -20.93 -0.79
CA ASN A 393 0.95 -21.83 0.25
C ASN A 393 2.47 -21.96 0.13
N ALA A 394 3.15 -22.12 1.27
CA ALA A 394 4.56 -22.47 1.32
C ALA A 394 4.81 -23.82 0.61
N PRO A 395 5.90 -23.98 -0.16
CA PRO A 395 6.18 -25.25 -0.87
C PRO A 395 6.31 -26.45 0.08
N ASP A 396 5.69 -27.58 -0.27
CA ASP A 396 5.73 -28.83 0.51
C ASP A 396 7.16 -29.34 0.74
N SER A 397 8.09 -29.01 -0.16
CA SER A 397 9.52 -29.33 -0.05
C SER A 397 10.19 -28.73 1.20
N LEU A 398 9.63 -27.67 1.79
CA LEU A 398 10.10 -27.08 3.04
C LEU A 398 9.72 -27.92 4.29
N LYS A 399 8.89 -28.97 4.14
CA LYS A 399 8.47 -29.91 5.20
C LYS A 399 7.99 -29.22 6.48
N VAL A 400 7.21 -28.15 6.34
CA VAL A 400 6.79 -27.30 7.45
C VAL A 400 5.61 -27.91 8.22
N ALA A 401 5.68 -27.93 9.55
CA ALA A 401 4.66 -28.58 10.40
C ALA A 401 3.30 -27.86 10.48
N LYS A 402 3.16 -26.68 9.86
CA LYS A 402 1.90 -25.94 9.70
C LYS A 402 1.80 -25.45 8.26
N ASN A 403 0.57 -25.37 7.72
CA ASN A 403 0.33 -24.71 6.44
C ASN A 403 0.51 -23.19 6.61
N TYR A 404 1.61 -22.67 6.08
CA TYR A 404 1.88 -21.24 6.00
C TYR A 404 1.45 -20.72 4.61
N VAL A 405 0.74 -19.60 4.60
CA VAL A 405 0.53 -18.77 3.41
C VAL A 405 1.59 -17.68 3.41
N LEU A 406 2.26 -17.54 2.27
CA LEU A 406 3.23 -16.50 1.99
C LEU A 406 2.58 -15.48 1.06
N GLY A 407 2.53 -14.23 1.51
CA GLY A 407 1.86 -13.14 0.82
C GLY A 407 2.83 -12.01 0.46
N GLN A 408 2.70 -11.51 -0.76
CA GLN A 408 3.36 -10.32 -1.26
C GLN A 408 2.30 -9.29 -1.62
N VAL A 409 2.52 -8.05 -1.22
CA VAL A 409 1.60 -6.92 -1.44
C VAL A 409 2.37 -5.74 -1.98
N ALA A 410 1.86 -5.12 -3.04
CA ALA A 410 2.53 -4.02 -3.72
C ALA A 410 1.52 -3.00 -4.25
N ASP A 411 1.91 -1.73 -4.24
CA ASP A 411 1.10 -0.58 -4.60
C ASP A 411 2.00 0.52 -5.20
N ASP A 412 1.44 1.48 -5.95
CA ASP A 412 2.24 2.55 -6.57
C ASP A 412 2.57 3.71 -5.60
N TYR A 413 1.76 3.92 -4.55
CA TYR A 413 1.96 5.01 -3.59
C TYR A 413 2.05 4.60 -2.12
N GLY A 414 1.39 3.51 -1.70
CA GLY A 414 1.60 2.91 -0.38
C GLY A 414 0.41 2.16 0.19
N LEU A 415 0.71 1.14 1.00
CA LEU A 415 -0.28 0.23 1.58
C LEU A 415 -0.77 0.74 2.95
N SER A 416 -2.09 0.90 3.13
CA SER A 416 -2.65 1.38 4.41
C SER A 416 -3.01 0.26 5.39
N LYS A 417 -3.51 -0.87 4.90
CA LYS A 417 -4.07 -1.94 5.73
C LYS A 417 -4.02 -3.29 5.03
N LEU A 418 -3.72 -4.33 5.80
CA LEU A 418 -3.91 -5.72 5.42
C LEU A 418 -4.80 -6.44 6.45
N GLN A 419 -5.78 -7.21 5.98
CA GLN A 419 -6.64 -8.01 6.84
C GLN A 419 -6.89 -9.40 6.26
N VAL A 420 -6.98 -10.40 7.14
CA VAL A 420 -7.51 -11.72 6.81
C VAL A 420 -9.01 -11.72 7.07
N VAL A 421 -9.77 -12.15 6.06
CA VAL A 421 -11.22 -12.22 6.06
C VAL A 421 -11.60 -13.69 6.02
N TYR A 422 -12.39 -14.17 6.99
CA TYR A 422 -12.67 -15.60 7.15
C TYR A 422 -14.12 -15.88 7.56
N TYR A 423 -14.66 -17.02 7.14
CA TYR A 423 -16.02 -17.47 7.42
C TYR A 423 -16.11 -18.99 7.45
N GLN A 424 -17.13 -19.55 8.11
CA GLN A 424 -17.36 -21.01 8.06
C GLN A 424 -17.69 -21.42 6.62
N SER A 425 -17.07 -22.48 6.11
CA SER A 425 -17.27 -22.91 4.73
C SER A 425 -18.76 -23.18 4.44
N GLY A 426 -19.23 -22.74 3.27
CA GLY A 426 -20.65 -22.72 2.91
C GLY A 426 -21.48 -21.57 3.51
N LYS A 427 -20.92 -20.72 4.39
CA LYS A 427 -21.61 -19.55 4.98
C LYS A 427 -20.88 -18.21 4.71
N PRO A 428 -20.76 -17.77 3.44
CA PRO A 428 -20.02 -16.54 3.08
C PRO A 428 -20.60 -15.24 3.65
N GLN A 429 -21.81 -15.28 4.22
CA GLN A 429 -22.43 -14.13 4.91
C GLN A 429 -21.90 -13.94 6.35
N SER A 430 -21.38 -14.99 7.01
CA SER A 430 -20.93 -14.94 8.41
C SER A 430 -19.46 -14.52 8.54
N VAL A 431 -19.12 -13.35 7.98
CA VAL A 431 -17.73 -12.89 7.83
C VAL A 431 -17.16 -12.35 9.15
N LYS A 432 -16.04 -12.92 9.59
CA LYS A 432 -15.14 -12.35 10.59
C LYS A 432 -13.88 -11.79 9.92
N ARG A 433 -13.17 -10.88 10.60
CA ARG A 433 -11.95 -10.23 10.10
C ARG A 433 -10.88 -10.18 11.20
N GLY A 434 -9.62 -10.28 10.81
CA GLY A 434 -8.46 -10.01 11.67
C GLY A 434 -7.43 -9.17 10.95
N THR A 435 -6.78 -8.25 11.66
CA THR A 435 -5.76 -7.35 11.08
C THR A 435 -4.40 -8.03 11.05
N ILE A 436 -3.66 -7.87 9.96
CA ILE A 436 -2.26 -8.28 9.84
C ILE A 436 -1.41 -7.01 9.83
N SER A 437 -0.30 -7.00 10.56
CA SER A 437 0.63 -5.87 10.56
C SER A 437 1.29 -5.72 9.20
N ILE A 438 1.37 -4.49 8.70
CA ILE A 438 1.92 -4.14 7.38
C ILE A 438 2.65 -2.80 7.48
N LYS A 439 3.73 -2.65 6.72
CA LYS A 439 4.45 -1.37 6.57
C LYS A 439 3.72 -0.46 5.59
N ASN A 440 3.64 0.83 5.92
CA ASN A 440 3.12 1.85 5.00
C ASN A 440 4.17 2.21 3.95
N SER A 441 4.34 1.30 2.98
CA SER A 441 5.29 1.37 1.88
C SER A 441 4.67 0.79 0.60
N ALA A 442 5.25 1.12 -0.56
CA ALA A 442 4.85 0.61 -1.88
C ALA A 442 4.99 -0.92 -2.05
N PHE A 443 5.69 -1.59 -1.14
CA PHE A 443 5.84 -3.05 -1.11
C PHE A 443 5.97 -3.52 0.35
N ASP A 444 5.37 -4.67 0.66
CA ASP A 444 5.65 -5.44 1.87
C ASP A 444 5.40 -6.94 1.66
N GLN A 445 5.83 -7.76 2.62
CA GLN A 445 5.57 -9.20 2.62
C GLN A 445 4.97 -9.63 3.96
N PHE A 446 4.06 -10.61 3.93
CA PHE A 446 3.45 -11.17 5.13
C PHE A 446 3.47 -12.69 5.13
N ILE A 447 3.45 -13.25 6.33
CA ILE A 447 3.40 -14.69 6.58
C ILE A 447 2.18 -14.93 7.47
N PHE A 448 1.34 -15.89 7.11
CA PHE A 448 0.16 -16.21 7.89
C PHE A 448 -0.04 -17.73 8.00
N SER A 449 -0.32 -18.24 9.19
CA SER A 449 -0.74 -19.64 9.38
C SER A 449 -2.12 -19.65 10.01
N PHE A 450 -3.14 -20.10 9.27
CA PHE A 450 -4.51 -20.13 9.79
C PHE A 450 -4.61 -21.15 10.94
N PRO A 451 -5.29 -20.84 12.06
CA PRO A 451 -6.07 -19.61 12.32
C PRO A 451 -5.26 -18.51 13.02
N SER A 452 -3.95 -18.68 13.27
CA SER A 452 -3.15 -17.75 14.08
C SER A 452 -3.86 -17.46 15.41
N ASN A 453 -4.00 -16.19 15.79
CA ASN A 453 -4.75 -15.69 16.95
C ASN A 453 -6.24 -15.38 16.66
N LEU A 454 -6.82 -15.90 15.57
CA LEU A 454 -8.23 -15.66 15.21
C LEU A 454 -9.19 -16.55 16.02
N PRO A 455 -10.33 -16.02 16.53
CA PRO A 455 -11.33 -16.79 17.25
C PRO A 455 -12.14 -17.72 16.33
N VAL A 456 -11.67 -18.97 16.23
CA VAL A 456 -12.27 -20.08 15.47
C VAL A 456 -12.77 -21.20 16.38
N GLU A 457 -13.75 -21.96 15.88
CA GLU A 457 -14.32 -23.13 16.53
C GLU A 457 -13.59 -24.40 16.05
N GLN A 458 -13.31 -25.35 16.96
CA GLN A 458 -12.73 -26.64 16.60
C GLN A 458 -13.73 -27.52 15.82
N GLY A 459 -13.22 -28.37 14.93
CA GLY A 459 -13.98 -29.30 14.08
C GLY A 459 -14.54 -28.69 12.79
N VAL A 460 -14.51 -27.36 12.66
CA VAL A 460 -15.14 -26.60 11.58
C VAL A 460 -14.14 -26.24 10.48
N SER A 461 -14.59 -26.34 9.22
CA SER A 461 -13.87 -25.83 8.04
C SER A 461 -14.12 -24.35 7.86
N TYR A 462 -13.05 -23.57 7.67
CA TYR A 462 -13.10 -22.15 7.41
C TYR A 462 -12.48 -21.84 6.04
N ASP A 463 -13.19 -21.03 5.27
CA ASP A 463 -12.65 -20.41 4.07
C ASP A 463 -12.17 -18.99 4.42
N TYR A 464 -11.00 -18.60 3.90
CA TYR A 464 -10.40 -17.32 4.18
C TYR A 464 -9.62 -16.75 2.99
N TYR A 465 -9.56 -15.43 2.92
CA TYR A 465 -8.74 -14.69 1.95
C TYR A 465 -8.10 -13.49 2.62
N PHE A 466 -7.11 -12.90 1.96
CA PHE A 466 -6.45 -11.69 2.40
C PHE A 466 -6.96 -10.51 1.57
N GLU A 467 -7.25 -9.41 2.22
CA GLU A 467 -7.73 -8.17 1.61
C GLU A 467 -6.76 -7.05 1.99
N VAL A 468 -6.15 -6.44 0.98
CA VAL A 468 -5.20 -5.33 1.13
C VAL A 468 -5.84 -4.04 0.64
N PHE A 469 -5.49 -2.92 1.27
CA PHE A 469 -5.99 -1.57 0.97
C PHE A 469 -4.82 -0.65 0.63
N ASP A 470 -4.99 0.17 -0.40
CA ASP A 470 -4.09 1.26 -0.77
C ASP A 470 -4.18 2.44 0.24
N ASN A 471 -3.51 3.55 -0.05
CA ASN A 471 -3.61 4.80 0.70
C ASN A 471 -4.44 5.89 -0.02
N ASP A 472 -5.25 5.53 -1.03
CA ASP A 472 -6.06 6.46 -1.81
C ASP A 472 -7.29 6.93 -1.02
N VAL A 473 -7.10 8.02 -0.28
CA VAL A 473 -8.17 8.67 0.50
C VAL A 473 -9.28 9.24 -0.41
N ILE A 474 -9.00 9.56 -1.67
CA ILE A 474 -9.97 10.19 -2.58
C ILE A 474 -11.07 9.18 -2.96
N HIS A 475 -10.69 7.91 -3.14
CA HIS A 475 -11.62 6.83 -3.51
C HIS A 475 -12.06 5.94 -2.33
N ASN A 476 -11.93 6.41 -1.08
CA ASN A 476 -12.24 5.68 0.15
C ASN A 476 -11.43 4.38 0.35
N TYR A 477 -10.16 4.38 -0.05
CA TYR A 477 -9.22 3.25 -0.04
C TYR A 477 -9.65 2.08 -0.92
N LYS A 478 -9.04 1.92 -2.10
CA LYS A 478 -9.35 0.78 -2.96
C LYS A 478 -8.76 -0.48 -2.34
N SER A 479 -9.40 -1.63 -2.62
CA SER A 479 -8.95 -2.91 -2.08
C SER A 479 -8.90 -4.02 -3.12
N SER A 480 -7.98 -4.95 -2.88
CA SER A 480 -7.79 -6.15 -3.68
C SER A 480 -7.72 -7.39 -2.80
N LYS A 481 -8.13 -8.53 -3.36
CA LYS A 481 -8.31 -9.79 -2.64
C LYS A 481 -7.40 -10.87 -3.20
N SER A 482 -6.83 -11.68 -2.32
CA SER A 482 -6.15 -12.92 -2.72
C SER A 482 -7.14 -13.97 -3.24
N THR A 483 -6.58 -15.08 -3.73
CA THR A 483 -7.28 -16.36 -3.79
C THR A 483 -7.87 -16.75 -2.44
N ILE A 484 -8.93 -17.57 -2.47
CA ILE A 484 -9.54 -18.15 -1.27
C ILE A 484 -8.77 -19.43 -0.90
N PHE A 485 -8.40 -19.52 0.36
CA PHE A 485 -7.82 -20.69 1.00
C PHE A 485 -8.88 -21.35 1.88
N SER A 486 -8.80 -22.66 2.06
CA SER A 486 -9.64 -23.39 3.01
C SER A 486 -8.76 -24.11 4.03
N ASN A 487 -9.15 -24.10 5.29
CA ASN A 487 -8.46 -24.83 6.36
C ASN A 487 -9.48 -25.34 7.39
N ARG A 488 -9.35 -26.60 7.78
CA ARG A 488 -10.19 -27.24 8.79
C ARG A 488 -9.44 -27.33 10.11
N ILE A 489 -10.02 -26.77 11.15
CA ILE A 489 -9.43 -26.84 12.49
C ILE A 489 -9.75 -28.20 13.09
N SER A 490 -8.81 -29.15 13.05
CA SER A 490 -8.98 -30.45 13.72
C SER A 490 -9.23 -30.24 15.22
N THR A 491 -10.22 -30.98 15.75
CA THR A 491 -10.46 -31.05 17.19
C THR A 491 -9.27 -31.68 17.93
N ASP A 492 -9.14 -31.43 19.23
CA ASP A 492 -8.11 -32.10 20.03
C ASP A 492 -8.30 -33.62 20.12
N VAL A 493 -9.54 -34.10 19.90
CA VAL A 493 -9.85 -35.53 19.73
C VAL A 493 -9.32 -36.05 18.40
N GLU A 494 -9.64 -35.41 17.27
CA GLU A 494 -9.17 -35.84 15.94
C GLU A 494 -7.63 -35.81 15.83
N LYS A 495 -6.95 -34.86 16.48
CA LYS A 495 -5.48 -34.87 16.57
C LYS A 495 -4.96 -36.07 17.37
N GLY A 496 -5.69 -36.50 18.40
CA GLY A 496 -5.39 -37.71 19.15
C GLY A 496 -5.55 -38.96 18.30
N ASP A 497 -6.68 -39.07 17.59
CA ASP A 497 -6.98 -40.19 16.68
C ASP A 497 -5.97 -40.26 15.52
N GLU A 498 -5.64 -39.13 14.89
CA GLU A 498 -4.64 -39.05 13.81
C GLU A 498 -3.24 -39.43 14.31
N LEU A 499 -2.86 -39.00 15.52
CA LEU A 499 -1.57 -39.35 16.12
C LEU A 499 -1.48 -40.83 16.52
N LEU A 500 -2.59 -41.43 16.98
CA LEU A 500 -2.70 -42.88 17.20
C LEU A 500 -2.54 -43.64 15.87
N GLN A 501 -3.22 -43.19 14.81
CA GLN A 501 -3.15 -43.83 13.48
C GLN A 501 -1.75 -43.73 12.88
N GLN A 502 -1.14 -42.54 12.85
CA GLN A 502 0.22 -42.34 12.36
C GLN A 502 1.24 -43.23 13.10
N GLN A 503 1.05 -43.46 14.41
CA GLN A 503 1.88 -44.41 15.12
C GLN A 503 1.60 -45.86 14.71
N ASN A 504 0.34 -46.27 14.59
CA ASN A 504 0.02 -47.63 14.16
C ASN A 504 0.68 -47.95 12.81
N ASP A 505 0.69 -46.99 11.87
CA ASP A 505 1.39 -47.13 10.59
C ASP A 505 2.92 -47.23 10.75
N ASN A 506 3.53 -46.43 11.64
CA ASN A 506 4.97 -46.53 11.97
C ASN A 506 5.31 -47.90 12.61
N ILE A 507 4.51 -48.36 13.57
CA ILE A 507 4.61 -49.64 14.27
C ILE A 507 4.55 -50.79 13.26
N ASN A 508 3.52 -50.80 12.40
CA ASN A 508 3.32 -51.84 11.39
C ASN A 508 4.45 -51.84 10.34
N SER A 509 5.04 -50.68 10.06
CA SER A 509 6.19 -50.55 9.17
C SER A 509 7.48 -51.06 9.83
N MET A 510 7.68 -50.75 11.12
CA MET A 510 8.78 -51.30 11.92
C MET A 510 8.68 -52.83 12.05
N GLU A 511 7.49 -53.40 12.28
CA GLU A 511 7.29 -54.85 12.34
C GLU A 511 7.60 -55.54 11.01
N LYS A 512 7.23 -54.93 9.87
CA LYS A 512 7.65 -55.40 8.53
C LYS A 512 9.16 -55.31 8.34
N SER A 513 9.80 -54.28 8.88
CA SER A 513 11.27 -54.14 8.93
C SER A 513 11.90 -55.31 9.70
N LEU A 514 11.41 -55.62 10.91
CA LEU A 514 11.93 -56.73 11.71
C LEU A 514 11.79 -58.09 11.01
N LYS A 515 10.65 -58.35 10.36
CA LYS A 515 10.45 -59.56 9.52
C LYS A 515 11.38 -59.63 8.31
N ASN A 516 11.96 -58.50 7.87
CA ASN A 516 13.02 -58.49 6.86
C ASN A 516 14.41 -58.64 7.50
N GLN A 517 14.60 -58.14 8.72
CA GLN A 517 15.83 -58.35 9.49
C GLN A 517 16.10 -59.85 9.74
N ASP A 518 15.09 -60.63 10.10
CA ASP A 518 15.22 -62.09 10.26
C ASP A 518 15.64 -62.81 8.97
N LYS A 519 15.21 -62.30 7.81
CA LYS A 519 15.65 -62.80 6.49
C LYS A 519 17.10 -62.42 6.23
N GLN A 520 17.53 -61.20 6.56
CA GLN A 520 18.94 -60.81 6.45
C GLN A 520 19.83 -61.65 7.38
N ILE A 521 19.41 -61.92 8.62
CA ILE A 521 20.10 -62.85 9.52
C ILE A 521 20.22 -64.25 8.89
N SER A 522 19.15 -64.75 8.25
CA SER A 522 19.15 -66.04 7.55
C SER A 522 20.01 -66.06 6.28
N GLU A 523 20.20 -64.93 5.59
CA GLU A 523 21.13 -64.80 4.46
C GLU A 523 22.59 -64.79 4.94
N MET A 524 22.88 -64.06 6.01
CA MET A 524 24.19 -64.06 6.66
C MET A 524 24.61 -65.44 7.17
N GLU A 525 23.70 -66.25 7.69
CA GLU A 525 24.02 -67.64 8.08
C GLU A 525 24.50 -68.48 6.89
N LYS A 526 23.96 -68.25 5.69
CA LYS A 526 24.43 -68.90 4.46
C LYS A 526 25.82 -68.40 4.07
N LEU A 527 26.09 -67.09 4.20
CA LEU A 527 27.42 -66.51 3.97
C LEU A 527 28.46 -67.07 4.95
N GLN A 528 28.13 -67.16 6.23
CA GLN A 528 28.98 -67.80 7.25
C GLN A 528 29.26 -69.27 6.92
N LYS A 529 28.26 -70.02 6.42
CA LYS A 529 28.47 -71.41 6.00
C LYS A 529 29.43 -71.49 4.81
N THR A 530 29.24 -70.67 3.78
CA THR A 530 30.18 -70.59 2.64
C THR A 530 31.60 -70.22 3.08
N GLY A 531 31.75 -69.31 4.05
CA GLY A 531 33.06 -68.95 4.63
C GLY A 531 33.71 -70.03 5.49
N LYS A 532 32.94 -71.00 6.01
CA LYS A 532 33.49 -72.21 6.66
C LYS A 532 33.88 -73.29 5.64
N GLU A 533 33.27 -73.29 4.46
CA GLU A 533 33.56 -74.21 3.36
C GLU A 533 34.73 -73.74 2.47
N LYS A 534 34.97 -72.42 2.38
CA LYS A 534 36.03 -71.80 1.56
C LYS A 534 36.99 -70.95 2.40
N LEU A 535 38.29 -71.27 2.33
CA LEU A 535 39.36 -70.46 2.93
C LEU A 535 39.52 -69.06 2.30
N ILE A 536 39.22 -68.91 1.01
CA ILE A 536 39.27 -67.65 0.27
C ILE A 536 37.95 -67.47 -0.48
N LEU A 537 37.33 -66.29 -0.35
CA LEU A 537 36.12 -65.94 -1.09
C LEU A 537 36.47 -65.54 -2.53
N ASP A 538 35.71 -66.05 -3.50
CA ASP A 538 35.80 -65.58 -4.88
C ASP A 538 35.01 -64.26 -5.08
N PHE A 539 35.22 -63.58 -6.21
CA PHE A 539 34.56 -62.30 -6.51
C PHE A 539 33.02 -62.38 -6.42
N LYS A 540 32.42 -63.52 -6.77
CA LYS A 540 30.97 -63.72 -6.69
C LYS A 540 30.51 -63.83 -5.23
N ASP A 541 31.30 -64.45 -4.36
CA ASP A 541 31.03 -64.48 -2.92
C ASP A 541 31.28 -63.12 -2.25
N GLN A 542 32.35 -62.41 -2.59
CA GLN A 542 32.59 -61.03 -2.15
C GLN A 542 31.43 -60.10 -2.54
N GLN A 543 30.91 -60.25 -3.76
CA GLN A 543 29.75 -59.48 -4.21
C GLN A 543 28.49 -59.80 -3.39
N LYS A 544 28.23 -61.06 -3.02
CA LYS A 544 27.11 -61.40 -2.12
C LYS A 544 27.26 -60.74 -0.75
N VAL A 545 28.48 -60.67 -0.20
CA VAL A 545 28.76 -59.99 1.08
C VAL A 545 28.50 -58.49 0.94
N ASN A 546 29.01 -57.85 -0.11
CA ASN A 546 28.77 -56.42 -0.37
C ASN A 546 27.29 -56.10 -0.63
N ASP A 547 26.55 -56.99 -1.31
CA ASP A 547 25.11 -56.82 -1.54
C ASP A 547 24.29 -57.06 -0.26
N PHE A 548 24.71 -57.97 0.63
CA PHE A 548 24.16 -58.13 1.97
C PHE A 548 24.39 -56.86 2.82
N ILE A 549 25.62 -56.35 2.87
CA ILE A 549 25.95 -55.11 3.62
C ILE A 549 25.11 -53.92 3.12
N LYS A 550 24.97 -53.73 1.80
CA LYS A 550 24.12 -52.67 1.23
C LYS A 550 22.64 -52.83 1.61
N ARG A 551 22.10 -54.05 1.60
CA ARG A 551 20.72 -54.32 2.04
C ARG A 551 20.56 -54.01 3.54
N GLN A 552 21.54 -54.43 4.34
CA GLN A 552 21.52 -54.23 5.79
C GLN A 552 21.61 -52.75 6.18
N LEU A 553 22.52 -51.97 5.57
CA LEU A 553 22.60 -50.51 5.82
C LEU A 553 21.26 -49.81 5.53
N LYS A 554 20.62 -50.13 4.41
CA LYS A 554 19.29 -49.58 4.08
C LYS A 554 18.21 -50.06 5.06
N GLN A 555 18.32 -51.28 5.56
CA GLN A 555 17.41 -51.86 6.55
C GLN A 555 17.54 -51.14 7.90
N ASP A 556 18.77 -50.85 8.32
CA ASP A 556 19.10 -50.10 9.53
C ASP A 556 18.64 -48.63 9.44
N GLU A 557 18.88 -47.95 8.31
CA GLU A 557 18.40 -46.58 8.04
C GLU A 557 16.86 -46.48 8.16
N MET A 558 16.13 -47.43 7.56
CA MET A 558 14.66 -47.49 7.69
C MET A 558 14.22 -47.71 9.14
N MET A 559 14.88 -48.59 9.89
CA MET A 559 14.58 -48.82 11.31
C MET A 559 14.87 -47.56 12.15
N LYS A 560 15.96 -46.83 11.85
CA LYS A 560 16.30 -45.55 12.49
C LYS A 560 15.22 -44.50 12.26
N GLU A 561 14.76 -44.33 11.02
CA GLU A 561 13.65 -43.42 10.71
C GLU A 561 12.36 -43.79 11.44
N PHE A 562 11.99 -45.08 11.50
CA PHE A 562 10.76 -45.50 12.19
C PHE A 562 10.87 -45.29 13.70
N ALA A 563 12.01 -45.65 14.33
CA ALA A 563 12.23 -45.41 15.76
C ALA A 563 12.11 -43.92 16.10
N LYS A 564 12.73 -43.05 15.28
CA LYS A 564 12.65 -41.60 15.46
C LYS A 564 11.23 -41.05 15.28
N LYS A 565 10.51 -41.45 14.23
CA LYS A 565 9.10 -41.06 14.02
C LYS A 565 8.21 -41.54 15.17
N MET A 566 8.47 -42.73 15.71
CA MET A 566 7.76 -43.26 16.87
C MET A 566 8.00 -42.43 18.14
N ASN A 567 9.24 -41.98 18.36
CA ASN A 567 9.64 -41.11 19.48
C ASN A 567 9.03 -39.71 19.36
N GLU A 568 9.14 -39.07 18.19
CA GLU A 568 8.52 -37.77 17.90
C GLU A 568 7.00 -37.79 18.10
N ASN A 569 6.34 -38.90 17.80
CA ASN A 569 4.91 -39.07 18.02
C ASN A 569 4.56 -39.31 19.50
N LEU A 570 5.35 -40.08 20.24
CA LEU A 570 5.20 -40.20 21.69
C LEU A 570 5.30 -38.83 22.38
N ASP A 571 6.24 -37.98 21.96
CA ASP A 571 6.39 -36.62 22.48
C ASP A 571 5.13 -35.75 22.27
N LYS A 572 4.46 -35.87 21.12
CA LYS A 572 3.23 -35.13 20.79
C LYS A 572 2.03 -35.49 21.68
N PHE A 573 2.03 -36.64 22.36
CA PHE A 573 1.00 -36.94 23.37
C PHE A 573 1.12 -36.01 24.57
N LYS A 574 0.15 -35.08 24.69
CA LYS A 574 -0.07 -34.24 25.88
C LYS A 574 -0.57 -35.09 27.04
N THR A 575 0.35 -35.69 27.79
CA THR A 575 0.06 -36.35 29.05
C THR A 575 -0.08 -35.33 30.18
N THR A 576 -0.95 -35.62 31.16
CA THR A 576 -0.80 -35.10 32.53
C THR A 576 0.60 -35.46 33.09
N PRO A 577 1.12 -34.79 34.14
CA PRO A 577 2.55 -34.81 34.42
C PRO A 577 3.09 -36.21 34.75
N LYS A 578 4.13 -36.59 34.00
CA LYS A 578 4.90 -37.86 34.04
C LYS A 578 4.10 -39.16 33.94
N ASP A 579 3.97 -39.63 32.71
CA ASP A 579 3.67 -41.02 32.37
C ASP A 579 4.99 -41.81 32.35
N GLU A 580 5.23 -42.68 33.34
CA GLU A 580 6.50 -43.44 33.47
C GLU A 580 6.76 -44.36 32.27
N MET A 581 5.70 -44.91 31.64
CA MET A 581 5.84 -45.81 30.50
C MET A 581 6.26 -45.05 29.24
N LYS A 582 5.74 -43.84 29.03
CA LYS A 582 6.19 -42.95 27.93
C LYS A 582 7.69 -42.62 28.04
N GLU A 583 8.16 -42.24 29.23
CA GLU A 583 9.57 -41.89 29.43
C GLU A 583 10.49 -43.10 29.23
N GLU A 584 10.11 -44.29 29.71
CA GLU A 584 10.92 -45.51 29.50
C GLU A 584 10.93 -45.95 28.02
N LEU A 585 9.80 -45.87 27.31
CA LEU A 585 9.74 -46.11 25.87
C LEU A 585 10.67 -45.16 25.09
N LYS A 586 10.71 -43.87 25.49
CA LYS A 586 11.60 -42.87 24.90
C LYS A 586 13.07 -43.20 25.15
N ASN A 587 13.45 -43.46 26.40
CA ASN A 587 14.81 -43.89 26.75
C ASN A 587 15.26 -45.12 25.95
N ARG A 588 14.35 -46.07 25.70
CA ARG A 588 14.60 -47.26 24.87
C ARG A 588 14.70 -46.96 23.38
N MET A 589 13.92 -46.02 22.84
CA MET A 589 14.07 -45.52 21.46
C MET A 589 15.43 -44.88 21.24
N ASP A 590 15.82 -43.96 22.13
CA ASP A 590 17.11 -43.25 22.04
C ASP A 590 18.30 -44.21 22.13
N LYS A 591 18.25 -45.21 23.03
CA LYS A 591 19.26 -46.28 23.10
C LYS A 591 19.30 -47.13 21.82
N SER A 592 18.13 -47.50 21.28
CA SER A 592 18.05 -48.29 20.05
C SER A 592 18.59 -47.54 18.83
N GLU A 593 18.47 -46.21 18.79
CA GLU A 593 19.10 -45.37 17.76
C GLU A 593 20.63 -45.39 17.88
N GLN A 594 21.19 -45.32 19.10
CA GLN A 594 22.63 -45.45 19.33
C GLN A 594 23.17 -46.84 18.95
N ASP A 595 22.39 -47.90 19.14
CA ASP A 595 22.78 -49.27 18.74
C ASP A 595 22.78 -49.47 17.22
N LEU A 596 21.82 -48.85 16.51
CA LEU A 596 21.82 -48.78 15.05
C LEU A 596 23.12 -48.12 14.54
N GLU A 597 23.54 -46.99 15.10
CA GLU A 597 24.79 -46.32 14.73
C GLU A 597 26.06 -47.13 15.04
N LYS A 598 26.04 -47.97 16.08
CA LYS A 598 27.15 -48.91 16.35
C LYS A 598 27.21 -50.03 15.32
N ASN A 599 26.05 -50.47 14.81
CA ASN A 599 25.96 -51.52 13.79
C ASN A 599 26.28 -51.00 12.38
N GLU A 600 25.92 -49.76 12.04
CA GLU A 600 26.40 -49.07 10.82
C GLU A 600 27.94 -49.10 10.73
N LYS A 601 28.63 -48.75 11.83
CA LYS A 601 30.11 -48.80 11.90
C LYS A 601 30.68 -50.21 11.75
N LEU A 602 30.01 -51.23 12.29
CA LEU A 602 30.39 -52.63 12.09
C LEU A 602 30.20 -53.08 10.63
N LEU A 603 29.20 -52.55 9.93
CA LEU A 603 28.97 -52.84 8.51
C LEU A 603 30.03 -52.20 7.61
N ASP A 604 30.50 -50.99 7.96
CA ASP A 604 31.65 -50.37 7.29
C ASP A 604 32.95 -51.15 7.55
N GLU A 605 33.22 -51.60 8.78
CA GLU A 605 34.34 -52.50 9.07
C GLU A 605 34.26 -53.81 8.27
N LEU A 606 33.07 -54.43 8.17
CA LEU A 606 32.85 -55.65 7.38
C LEU A 606 33.10 -55.44 5.89
N LYS A 607 32.71 -54.27 5.36
CA LYS A 607 32.94 -53.89 3.96
C LYS A 607 34.43 -53.74 3.68
N GLU A 608 35.16 -53.02 4.54
CA GLU A 608 36.62 -52.92 4.42
C GLU A 608 37.31 -54.29 4.46
N LEU A 609 36.92 -55.18 5.37
CA LEU A 609 37.51 -56.52 5.49
C LEU A 609 37.21 -57.42 4.28
N ASN A 610 36.03 -57.27 3.68
CA ASN A 610 35.64 -57.96 2.45
C ASN A 610 36.45 -57.47 1.23
N ASP A 611 36.63 -56.15 1.11
CA ASP A 611 37.42 -55.53 0.05
C ASP A 611 38.93 -55.82 0.21
N LYS A 612 39.44 -55.95 1.44
CA LYS A 612 40.83 -56.36 1.77
C LYS A 612 41.07 -57.88 1.70
N MET A 613 40.07 -58.69 1.37
CA MET A 613 40.13 -60.16 1.30
C MET A 613 40.53 -60.86 2.63
N GLN A 614 40.34 -60.22 3.78
CA GLN A 614 40.76 -60.75 5.10
C GLN A 614 39.75 -61.78 5.64
N SER A 615 39.64 -62.94 4.99
CA SER A 615 38.58 -63.95 5.20
C SER A 615 38.38 -64.36 6.68
N GLU A 616 39.44 -64.63 7.44
CA GLU A 616 39.34 -65.09 8.83
C GLU A 616 38.81 -63.98 9.77
N GLU A 617 39.30 -62.75 9.61
CA GLU A 617 38.85 -61.59 10.40
C GLU A 617 37.42 -61.18 10.01
N LEU A 618 37.09 -61.22 8.71
CA LEU A 618 35.75 -61.01 8.17
C LEU A 618 34.75 -62.00 8.78
N MET A 619 35.07 -63.31 8.85
CA MET A 619 34.17 -64.31 9.42
C MET A 619 33.96 -64.12 10.94
N SER A 620 35.02 -63.76 11.67
CA SER A 620 34.92 -63.42 13.10
C SER A 620 34.03 -62.19 13.34
N LYS A 621 34.18 -61.15 12.51
CA LYS A 621 33.36 -59.93 12.57
C LYS A 621 31.92 -60.17 12.14
N LEU A 622 31.66 -61.01 11.12
CA LEU A 622 30.32 -61.43 10.72
C LEU A 622 29.59 -62.16 11.85
N GLU A 623 30.29 -62.98 12.63
CA GLU A 623 29.72 -63.68 13.79
C GLU A 623 29.41 -62.73 14.95
N LYS A 624 30.26 -61.72 15.19
CA LYS A 624 29.95 -60.64 16.14
C LYS A 624 28.76 -59.79 15.68
N PHE A 625 28.72 -59.42 14.40
CA PHE A 625 27.58 -58.69 13.80
C PHE A 625 26.28 -59.50 13.92
N LYS A 626 26.32 -60.81 13.67
CA LYS A 626 25.17 -61.70 13.87
C LYS A 626 24.61 -61.64 15.28
N GLN A 627 25.46 -61.69 16.30
CA GLN A 627 25.01 -61.63 17.69
C GLN A 627 24.40 -60.25 18.01
N ASN A 628 25.06 -59.16 17.61
CA ASN A 628 24.56 -57.80 17.78
C ASN A 628 23.21 -57.60 17.09
N SER A 629 23.10 -57.99 15.83
CA SER A 629 21.88 -57.87 15.01
C SER A 629 20.71 -58.68 15.60
N LYS A 630 20.98 -59.88 16.13
CA LYS A 630 19.95 -60.69 16.82
C LYS A 630 19.48 -60.05 18.13
N ASN A 631 20.40 -59.51 18.94
CA ASN A 631 20.06 -58.79 20.16
C ASN A 631 19.23 -57.53 19.85
N GLN A 632 19.66 -56.76 18.82
CA GLN A 632 18.96 -55.55 18.37
C GLN A 632 17.56 -55.87 17.83
N SER A 633 17.41 -56.93 17.02
CA SER A 633 16.09 -57.37 16.52
C SER A 633 15.13 -57.67 17.69
N LYS A 634 15.60 -58.42 18.71
CA LYS A 634 14.83 -58.64 19.95
C LYS A 634 14.49 -57.34 20.69
N ASN A 635 15.46 -56.42 20.85
CA ASN A 635 15.25 -55.14 21.54
C ASN A 635 14.22 -54.24 20.83
N LEU A 636 14.26 -54.20 19.50
CA LEU A 636 13.29 -53.49 18.66
C LEU A 636 11.92 -54.18 18.66
N GLU A 637 11.88 -55.52 18.66
CA GLU A 637 10.63 -56.28 18.75
C GLU A 637 9.91 -56.07 20.09
N GLN A 638 10.66 -56.03 21.20
CA GLN A 638 10.17 -55.60 22.52
C GLN A 638 9.63 -54.17 22.47
N LEU A 639 10.39 -53.25 21.86
CA LEU A 639 10.00 -51.85 21.76
C LEU A 639 8.72 -51.66 20.93
N VAL A 640 8.58 -52.37 19.81
CA VAL A 640 7.36 -52.40 19.00
C VAL A 640 6.17 -52.91 19.81
N GLU A 641 6.33 -54.02 20.54
CA GLU A 641 5.25 -54.62 21.32
C GLU A 641 4.82 -53.74 22.52
N LEU A 642 5.79 -53.22 23.27
CA LEU A 642 5.54 -52.26 24.37
C LEU A 642 4.89 -50.97 23.86
N THR A 643 5.29 -50.49 22.66
CA THR A 643 4.64 -49.34 22.05
C THR A 643 3.22 -49.70 21.60
N LYS A 644 2.97 -50.85 20.96
CA LYS A 644 1.60 -51.31 20.64
C LYS A 644 0.72 -51.33 21.90
N LYS A 645 1.19 -51.95 22.98
CA LYS A 645 0.48 -52.00 24.27
C LYS A 645 0.15 -50.60 24.79
N PHE A 646 1.12 -49.69 24.86
CA PHE A 646 0.89 -48.29 25.27
C PHE A 646 -0.17 -47.60 24.39
N TYR A 647 -0.19 -47.84 23.08
CA TYR A 647 -1.17 -47.25 22.18
C TYR A 647 -2.58 -47.86 22.34
N VAL A 648 -2.69 -49.16 22.63
CA VAL A 648 -3.96 -49.80 23.02
C VAL A 648 -4.47 -49.22 24.35
N GLU A 649 -3.60 -49.04 25.35
CA GLU A 649 -3.94 -48.39 26.62
C GLU A 649 -4.42 -46.94 26.41
N LYS A 650 -3.71 -46.14 25.61
CA LYS A 650 -4.13 -44.75 25.33
C LYS A 650 -5.40 -44.67 24.49
N LYS A 651 -5.62 -45.62 23.57
CA LYS A 651 -6.88 -45.73 22.81
C LYS A 651 -8.04 -46.11 23.74
N ALA A 652 -7.84 -47.02 24.69
CA ALA A 652 -8.81 -47.32 25.74
C ALA A 652 -9.10 -46.08 26.62
N GLU A 653 -8.06 -45.40 27.12
CA GLU A 653 -8.19 -44.18 27.92
C GLU A 653 -8.99 -43.07 27.17
N GLN A 654 -8.75 -42.91 25.86
CA GLN A 654 -9.49 -41.97 25.02
C GLN A 654 -10.95 -42.40 24.80
N VAL A 655 -11.21 -43.67 24.48
CA VAL A 655 -12.57 -44.21 24.31
C VAL A 655 -13.39 -44.08 25.60
N GLY A 656 -12.79 -44.36 26.75
CA GLY A 656 -13.41 -44.14 28.07
C GLY A 656 -13.78 -42.67 28.30
N LYS A 657 -12.90 -41.73 27.96
CA LYS A 657 -13.20 -40.28 28.02
C LYS A 657 -14.30 -39.88 27.04
N LYS A 658 -14.27 -40.37 25.79
CA LYS A 658 -15.33 -40.14 24.78
C LYS A 658 -16.69 -40.62 25.30
N LEU A 659 -16.76 -41.79 25.95
CA LEU A 659 -17.96 -42.33 26.59
C LEU A 659 -18.47 -41.48 27.77
N ASP A 660 -17.59 -41.07 28.69
CA ASP A 660 -17.95 -40.23 29.84
C ASP A 660 -18.38 -38.80 29.42
N GLU A 661 -17.77 -38.23 28.38
CA GLU A 661 -18.24 -36.99 27.77
C GLU A 661 -19.59 -37.14 27.05
N LEU A 662 -19.79 -38.23 26.31
CA LEU A 662 -21.06 -38.47 25.60
C LEU A 662 -22.20 -38.76 26.59
N SER A 663 -21.90 -39.49 27.67
CA SER A 663 -22.79 -39.66 28.83
C SER A 663 -23.25 -38.31 29.38
N LYS A 664 -22.32 -37.38 29.63
CA LYS A 664 -22.67 -36.04 30.16
C LYS A 664 -23.52 -35.25 29.18
N LYS A 665 -23.17 -35.25 27.89
CA LYS A 665 -23.97 -34.59 26.83
C LYS A 665 -25.39 -35.16 26.75
N GLN A 666 -25.55 -36.48 26.88
CA GLN A 666 -26.85 -37.14 26.87
C GLN A 666 -27.68 -36.81 28.12
N GLU A 667 -27.07 -36.77 29.30
CA GLU A 667 -27.71 -36.34 30.54
C GLU A 667 -28.12 -34.86 30.46
N GLU A 668 -27.24 -33.97 29.99
CA GLU A 668 -27.52 -32.54 29.76
C GLU A 668 -28.66 -32.32 28.76
N LEU A 669 -28.69 -33.08 27.65
CA LEU A 669 -29.78 -33.04 26.67
C LEU A 669 -31.12 -33.43 27.31
N SER A 670 -31.14 -34.49 28.14
CA SER A 670 -32.35 -34.94 28.84
C SER A 670 -32.93 -33.89 29.79
N ASN A 671 -32.06 -33.08 30.41
CA ASN A 671 -32.43 -32.06 31.38
C ASN A 671 -32.72 -30.68 30.74
N SER A 672 -32.57 -30.52 29.42
CA SER A 672 -32.81 -29.26 28.72
C SER A 672 -34.23 -29.17 28.13
N GLU A 673 -35.03 -28.19 28.55
CA GLU A 673 -36.40 -28.03 28.05
C GLU A 673 -36.49 -27.55 26.59
N HIS A 674 -35.56 -26.68 26.17
CA HIS A 674 -35.58 -26.06 24.84
C HIS A 674 -34.70 -26.79 23.80
N ASN A 675 -33.61 -27.44 24.21
CA ASN A 675 -32.67 -28.07 23.29
C ASN A 675 -32.92 -29.58 23.07
N ASN A 676 -33.78 -30.21 23.86
CA ASN A 676 -34.14 -31.62 23.67
C ASN A 676 -35.02 -31.79 22.42
N LYS A 677 -34.36 -32.02 21.28
CA LYS A 677 -34.90 -32.12 19.93
C LYS A 677 -34.26 -33.31 19.20
N VAL A 678 -34.96 -33.83 18.20
CA VAL A 678 -34.52 -34.96 17.37
C VAL A 678 -33.11 -34.75 16.81
N ASP A 679 -32.85 -33.61 16.17
CA ASP A 679 -31.55 -33.32 15.54
C ASP A 679 -30.37 -33.46 16.52
N LYS A 680 -30.56 -33.06 17.78
CA LYS A 680 -29.54 -33.17 18.84
C LYS A 680 -29.42 -34.55 19.45
N GLN A 681 -30.50 -35.34 19.45
CA GLN A 681 -30.41 -36.75 19.81
C GLN A 681 -29.71 -37.55 18.71
N ASP A 682 -30.02 -37.28 17.44
CA ASP A 682 -29.42 -37.99 16.31
C ASP A 682 -27.90 -37.66 16.16
N GLU A 683 -27.45 -36.45 16.54
CA GLU A 683 -26.03 -36.12 16.74
C GLU A 683 -25.34 -37.04 17.78
N ILE A 684 -25.99 -37.29 18.93
CA ILE A 684 -25.45 -38.19 19.98
C ILE A 684 -25.48 -39.65 19.53
N ASN A 685 -26.54 -40.08 18.84
CA ASN A 685 -26.64 -41.43 18.30
C ASN A 685 -25.51 -41.70 17.28
N ALA A 686 -25.22 -40.74 16.40
CA ALA A 686 -24.10 -40.84 15.47
C ALA A 686 -22.73 -40.86 16.18
N ALA A 687 -22.56 -40.11 17.26
CA ALA A 687 -21.35 -40.14 18.08
C ALA A 687 -21.17 -41.49 18.80
N PHE A 688 -22.25 -42.08 19.34
CA PHE A 688 -22.17 -43.38 19.99
C PHE A 688 -21.85 -44.50 19.00
N ASN A 689 -22.45 -44.48 17.80
CA ASN A 689 -22.13 -45.45 16.75
C ASN A 689 -20.64 -45.40 16.35
N LYS A 690 -20.03 -44.20 16.29
CA LYS A 690 -18.57 -44.09 16.09
C LYS A 690 -17.78 -44.72 17.23
N ILE A 691 -18.17 -44.46 18.49
CA ILE A 691 -17.54 -45.07 19.66
C ILE A 691 -17.68 -46.60 19.65
N GLN A 692 -18.80 -47.17 19.16
CA GLN A 692 -18.94 -48.61 18.98
C GLN A 692 -17.92 -49.17 17.97
N GLU A 693 -17.67 -48.50 16.84
CA GLU A 693 -16.61 -48.91 15.91
C GLU A 693 -15.21 -48.76 16.54
N GLU A 694 -14.92 -47.65 17.22
CA GLU A 694 -13.66 -47.47 17.96
C GLU A 694 -13.42 -48.56 19.02
N LEU A 695 -14.48 -49.04 19.69
CA LEU A 695 -14.45 -50.15 20.64
C LEU A 695 -14.20 -51.50 19.95
N LYS A 696 -14.72 -51.72 18.73
CA LYS A 696 -14.40 -52.92 17.93
C LYS A 696 -12.95 -52.90 17.48
N ASP A 697 -12.46 -51.75 17.01
CA ASP A 697 -11.07 -51.58 16.60
C ASP A 697 -10.14 -51.73 17.80
N LEU A 698 -10.46 -51.15 18.97
CA LEU A 698 -9.72 -51.38 20.21
C LEU A 698 -9.65 -52.87 20.58
N LYS A 699 -10.76 -53.60 20.49
CA LYS A 699 -10.81 -55.05 20.72
C LYS A 699 -10.05 -55.85 19.66
N LYS A 700 -9.84 -55.32 18.46
CA LYS A 700 -9.01 -55.92 17.41
C LYS A 700 -7.53 -55.65 17.66
N ASP A 701 -7.14 -54.40 17.84
CA ASP A 701 -5.76 -53.98 18.12
C ASP A 701 -5.22 -54.70 19.37
N ASN A 702 -6.06 -54.87 20.41
CA ASN A 702 -5.72 -55.63 21.61
C ASN A 702 -5.51 -57.14 21.37
N LYS A 703 -6.18 -57.74 20.37
CA LYS A 703 -5.97 -59.14 19.97
C LYS A 703 -4.74 -59.34 19.07
N ASP A 704 -4.32 -58.28 18.38
CA ASP A 704 -3.12 -58.25 17.56
C ASP A 704 -1.84 -58.04 18.41
N LEU A 705 -1.98 -57.82 19.73
CA LEU A 705 -0.92 -57.92 20.72
C LEU A 705 -0.53 -59.39 20.98
N LYS A 706 0.76 -59.63 21.22
CA LYS A 706 1.30 -60.91 21.69
C LYS A 706 0.89 -61.22 23.14
N ALA A 707 0.70 -60.18 23.94
CA ALA A 707 0.15 -60.24 25.29
C ALA A 707 -1.06 -59.29 25.38
N PRO A 708 -2.27 -59.74 25.01
CA PRO A 708 -3.49 -58.95 25.09
C PRO A 708 -3.77 -58.47 26.52
N LEU A 709 -4.28 -57.24 26.64
CA LEU A 709 -4.81 -56.70 27.89
C LEU A 709 -6.18 -57.31 28.18
N ASP A 710 -6.52 -57.48 29.47
CA ASP A 710 -7.89 -57.85 29.84
C ASP A 710 -8.81 -56.62 29.73
N LEU A 711 -9.61 -56.58 28.65
CA LEU A 711 -10.53 -55.49 28.34
C LEU A 711 -11.99 -55.95 28.50
N PRO A 712 -12.84 -55.18 29.19
CA PRO A 712 -14.17 -55.61 29.59
C PRO A 712 -15.08 -55.82 28.38
N ASN A 713 -15.80 -56.95 28.38
CA ASN A 713 -16.65 -57.35 27.27
C ASN A 713 -18.10 -56.82 27.39
N ASP A 714 -18.27 -55.51 27.47
CA ASP A 714 -19.57 -54.83 27.64
C ASP A 714 -20.49 -54.82 26.39
N ASN A 715 -20.46 -55.86 25.55
CA ASN A 715 -21.28 -55.93 24.33
C ASN A 715 -22.79 -55.82 24.61
N GLU A 716 -23.27 -56.32 25.75
CA GLU A 716 -24.69 -56.19 26.14
C GLU A 716 -25.06 -54.75 26.51
N ASN A 717 -24.23 -54.08 27.30
CA ASN A 717 -24.41 -52.68 27.65
C ASN A 717 -24.33 -51.78 26.40
N GLN A 718 -23.42 -52.07 25.46
CA GLN A 718 -23.33 -51.33 24.19
C GLN A 718 -24.62 -51.43 23.36
N LYS A 719 -25.18 -52.64 23.20
CA LYS A 719 -26.47 -52.83 22.52
C LYS A 719 -27.62 -52.14 23.26
N SER A 720 -27.63 -52.22 24.59
CA SER A 720 -28.67 -51.64 25.41
C SER A 720 -28.66 -50.10 25.39
N VAL A 721 -27.47 -49.47 25.26
CA VAL A 721 -27.36 -48.03 24.97
C VAL A 721 -27.92 -47.72 23.58
N GLU A 722 -27.57 -48.49 22.55
CA GLU A 722 -28.07 -48.28 21.19
C GLU A 722 -29.61 -48.36 21.10
N GLU A 723 -30.23 -49.31 21.81
CA GLU A 723 -31.69 -49.43 21.93
C GLU A 723 -32.33 -48.24 22.65
N ASP A 724 -31.75 -47.79 23.76
CA ASP A 724 -32.24 -46.64 24.52
C ASP A 724 -32.11 -45.33 23.71
N LEU A 725 -31.01 -45.16 22.97
CA LEU A 725 -30.76 -44.04 22.08
C LEU A 725 -31.73 -44.01 20.88
N LYS A 726 -32.09 -45.17 20.31
CA LYS A 726 -33.13 -45.28 19.28
C LYS A 726 -34.51 -44.93 19.83
N LYS A 727 -34.91 -45.51 20.96
CA LYS A 727 -36.18 -45.18 21.64
C LYS A 727 -36.29 -43.70 21.98
N ALA A 728 -35.21 -43.07 22.43
CA ALA A 728 -35.16 -41.63 22.66
C ALA A 728 -35.43 -40.81 21.39
N SER A 729 -34.79 -41.16 20.26
CA SER A 729 -35.03 -40.52 18.95
C SER A 729 -36.47 -40.73 18.47
N GLU A 730 -37.05 -41.92 18.64
CA GLU A 730 -38.44 -42.22 18.27
C GLU A 730 -39.47 -41.44 19.12
N GLU A 731 -39.34 -41.39 20.44
CA GLU A 731 -40.28 -40.63 21.27
C GLU A 731 -40.11 -39.11 21.05
N LEU A 732 -38.90 -38.61 20.74
CA LEU A 732 -38.70 -37.22 20.32
C LEU A 732 -39.30 -36.90 18.94
N LYS A 733 -39.26 -37.83 17.98
CA LYS A 733 -39.95 -37.69 16.67
C LYS A 733 -41.46 -37.61 16.82
N ASN A 734 -42.00 -38.20 17.88
CA ASN A 734 -43.41 -38.10 18.28
C ASN A 734 -43.70 -36.92 19.25
N ASP A 735 -42.74 -36.00 19.44
CA ASP A 735 -42.77 -34.84 20.36
C ASP A 735 -43.04 -35.17 21.85
N ARG A 736 -42.78 -36.42 22.26
CA ARG A 736 -43.01 -36.93 23.63
C ARG A 736 -41.76 -36.83 24.49
N LYS A 737 -41.29 -35.59 24.70
CA LYS A 737 -40.05 -35.29 25.45
C LYS A 737 -39.96 -35.99 26.81
N ASP A 738 -41.05 -36.06 27.57
CA ASP A 738 -41.04 -36.69 28.90
C ASP A 738 -40.93 -38.22 28.87
N LYS A 739 -41.29 -38.87 27.75
CA LYS A 739 -41.02 -40.31 27.54
C LYS A 739 -39.62 -40.58 27.02
N ALA A 740 -39.02 -39.64 26.30
CA ALA A 740 -37.63 -39.75 25.88
C ALA A 740 -36.66 -39.64 27.08
N LYS A 741 -36.92 -38.73 28.03
CA LYS A 741 -36.06 -38.48 29.21
C LYS A 741 -35.57 -39.75 29.94
N PRO A 742 -36.42 -40.72 30.34
CA PRO A 742 -35.96 -41.97 30.96
C PRO A 742 -34.96 -42.76 30.11
N SER A 743 -35.23 -42.94 28.82
CA SER A 743 -34.31 -43.62 27.89
C SER A 743 -33.00 -42.84 27.73
N GLN A 744 -33.07 -41.50 27.67
CA GLN A 744 -31.88 -40.66 27.60
C GLN A 744 -30.97 -40.82 28.82
N LYS A 745 -31.55 -40.79 30.03
CA LYS A 745 -30.80 -41.00 31.29
C LYS A 745 -30.29 -42.44 31.46
N SER A 746 -31.05 -43.43 31.00
CA SER A 746 -30.62 -44.83 30.97
C SER A 746 -29.39 -45.01 30.07
N ALA A 747 -29.42 -44.46 28.85
CA ALA A 747 -28.28 -44.45 27.94
C ALA A 747 -27.07 -43.72 28.55
N ALA A 748 -27.27 -42.55 29.16
CA ALA A 748 -26.21 -41.82 29.86
C ALA A 748 -25.55 -42.67 30.96
N LYS A 749 -26.33 -43.24 31.88
CA LYS A 749 -25.81 -44.08 32.97
C LYS A 749 -25.00 -45.28 32.43
N LYS A 750 -25.52 -46.00 31.43
CA LYS A 750 -24.84 -47.16 30.84
C LYS A 750 -23.55 -46.76 30.11
N MET A 751 -23.53 -45.65 29.38
CA MET A 751 -22.28 -45.12 28.76
C MET A 751 -21.21 -44.83 29.82
N LYS A 752 -21.61 -44.26 30.96
CA LYS A 752 -20.71 -44.02 32.09
C LYS A 752 -20.23 -45.32 32.75
N GLU A 753 -21.09 -46.31 32.91
CA GLU A 753 -20.72 -47.63 33.45
C GLU A 753 -19.67 -48.33 32.56
N ILE A 754 -19.81 -48.27 31.22
CA ILE A 754 -18.79 -48.79 30.29
C ILE A 754 -17.46 -48.03 30.46
N ALA A 755 -17.50 -46.70 30.57
CA ALA A 755 -16.29 -45.90 30.79
C ALA A 755 -15.58 -46.21 32.12
N GLN A 756 -16.35 -46.44 33.19
CA GLN A 756 -15.81 -46.80 34.51
C GLN A 756 -15.19 -48.20 34.49
N LYS A 757 -15.89 -49.20 33.96
CA LYS A 757 -15.35 -50.57 33.82
C LYS A 757 -14.06 -50.61 33.01
N LEU A 758 -13.95 -49.80 31.95
CA LEU A 758 -12.75 -49.71 31.13
C LEU A 758 -11.55 -49.13 31.92
N ALA A 759 -11.79 -48.15 32.78
CA ALA A 759 -10.75 -47.62 33.67
C ALA A 759 -10.38 -48.61 34.79
N GLU A 760 -11.37 -49.26 35.40
CA GLU A 760 -11.18 -50.27 36.46
C GLU A 760 -10.41 -51.49 35.96
N SER A 761 -10.69 -51.98 34.74
CA SER A 761 -9.95 -53.10 34.14
C SER A 761 -8.48 -52.77 33.87
N MET A 762 -8.18 -51.53 33.50
CA MET A 762 -6.79 -51.09 33.28
C MET A 762 -6.01 -51.00 34.60
N ASP A 763 -6.58 -50.37 35.64
CA ASP A 763 -5.94 -50.28 36.96
C ASP A 763 -5.79 -51.68 37.62
N ALA A 764 -6.74 -52.60 37.41
CA ALA A 764 -6.66 -53.99 37.90
C ALA A 764 -5.64 -54.84 37.13
N GLY A 765 -5.67 -54.81 35.80
CA GLY A 765 -4.76 -55.57 34.95
C GLY A 765 -3.29 -55.19 35.14
N GLU A 766 -3.00 -53.93 35.48
CA GLU A 766 -1.63 -53.49 35.82
C GLU A 766 -1.13 -54.15 37.13
N ILE A 767 -2.02 -54.40 38.10
CA ILE A 767 -1.67 -55.06 39.37
C ILE A 767 -1.47 -56.56 39.16
N ASP A 768 -2.40 -57.22 38.46
CA ASP A 768 -2.32 -58.66 38.20
C ASP A 768 -1.08 -59.00 37.36
N GLN A 769 -0.77 -58.21 36.32
CA GLN A 769 0.45 -58.39 35.53
C GLN A 769 1.71 -58.17 36.37
N LEU A 770 1.74 -57.18 37.27
CA LEU A 770 2.88 -56.94 38.16
C LEU A 770 3.09 -58.10 39.14
N GLN A 771 2.00 -58.72 39.62
CA GLN A 771 2.08 -59.91 40.47
C GLN A 771 2.58 -61.14 39.70
N GLU A 772 2.11 -61.33 38.46
CA GLU A 772 2.58 -62.40 37.57
C GLU A 772 4.06 -62.22 37.20
N ASP A 773 4.48 -61.00 36.87
CA ASP A 773 5.88 -60.65 36.58
C ASP A 773 6.78 -60.92 37.81
N VAL A 774 6.35 -60.57 39.02
CA VAL A 774 7.12 -60.87 40.26
C VAL A 774 7.24 -62.38 40.51
N ALA A 775 6.21 -63.17 40.20
CA ALA A 775 6.27 -64.62 40.33
C ALA A 775 7.21 -65.24 39.28
N MET A 776 7.10 -64.81 38.01
CA MET A 776 7.94 -65.33 36.93
C MET A 776 9.41 -64.94 37.11
N LEU A 777 9.73 -63.70 37.52
CA LEU A 777 11.11 -63.28 37.80
C LEU A 777 11.79 -64.16 38.85
N ARG A 778 11.08 -64.55 39.93
CA ARG A 778 11.63 -65.48 40.94
C ARG A 778 11.98 -66.83 40.33
N GLN A 779 11.04 -67.43 39.60
CA GLN A 779 11.27 -68.73 38.95
C GLN A 779 12.40 -68.67 37.91
N VAL A 780 12.50 -67.57 37.17
CA VAL A 780 13.58 -67.33 36.20
C VAL A 780 14.94 -67.16 36.89
N LEU A 781 14.99 -66.43 38.01
CA LEU A 781 16.18 -66.30 38.86
C LEU A 781 16.65 -67.65 39.40
N ASP A 782 15.73 -68.47 39.92
CA ASP A 782 16.03 -69.82 40.42
C ASP A 782 16.60 -70.72 39.30
N ASN A 783 15.97 -70.70 38.12
CA ASN A 783 16.43 -71.44 36.95
C ASN A 783 17.81 -70.96 36.45
N LEU A 784 18.05 -69.64 36.47
CA LEU A 784 19.31 -69.03 36.06
C LEU A 784 20.44 -69.35 37.03
N LEU A 785 20.16 -69.35 38.34
CA LEU A 785 21.10 -69.77 39.37
C LEU A 785 21.45 -71.26 39.24
N ALA A 786 20.45 -72.13 39.03
CA ALA A 786 20.65 -73.55 38.80
C ALA A 786 21.49 -73.81 37.53
N PHE A 787 21.23 -73.08 36.44
CA PHE A 787 22.04 -73.11 35.22
C PHE A 787 23.49 -72.68 35.47
N SER A 788 23.70 -71.55 36.17
CA SER A 788 25.04 -71.01 36.45
C SER A 788 25.89 -72.00 37.28
N LEU A 789 25.30 -72.57 38.34
CA LEU A 789 25.95 -73.59 39.18
C LEU A 789 26.26 -74.88 38.39
N SER A 790 25.34 -75.33 37.53
CA SER A 790 25.52 -76.53 36.71
C SER A 790 26.60 -76.33 35.64
N GLN A 791 26.69 -75.14 35.06
CA GLN A 791 27.75 -74.74 34.14
C GLN A 791 29.11 -74.66 34.86
N GLU A 792 29.15 -74.20 36.12
CA GLU A 792 30.36 -74.16 36.93
C GLU A 792 30.87 -75.56 37.30
N ASP A 793 29.98 -76.49 37.68
CA ASP A 793 30.38 -77.88 37.89
C ASP A 793 30.86 -78.54 36.59
N LEU A 794 30.15 -78.35 35.48
CA LEU A 794 30.58 -78.88 34.19
C LEU A 794 31.96 -78.35 33.78
N MET A 795 32.25 -77.07 33.99
CA MET A 795 33.58 -76.49 33.79
C MET A 795 34.63 -77.15 34.70
N LYS A 796 34.31 -77.42 35.98
CA LYS A 796 35.18 -78.18 36.90
C LYS A 796 35.41 -79.61 36.42
N GLN A 797 34.45 -80.24 35.76
CA GLN A 797 34.62 -81.57 35.16
C GLN A 797 35.51 -81.52 33.90
N PHE A 798 35.32 -80.56 33.00
CA PHE A 798 36.22 -80.39 31.84
C PHE A 798 37.67 -80.04 32.26
N LYS A 799 37.88 -79.33 33.37
CA LYS A 799 39.21 -79.13 33.96
C LYS A 799 39.89 -80.42 34.47
N LYS A 800 39.12 -81.48 34.77
CA LYS A 800 39.63 -82.76 35.32
C LYS A 800 39.96 -83.81 34.24
N PHE A 801 39.23 -83.81 33.12
CA PHE A 801 39.29 -84.90 32.13
C PHE A 801 40.01 -84.50 30.83
N ARG A 802 40.79 -85.43 30.26
CA ARG A 802 41.43 -85.26 28.95
C ARG A 802 40.45 -85.61 27.82
N SER A 803 40.67 -85.01 26.64
CA SER A 803 39.78 -85.08 25.45
C SER A 803 39.50 -86.48 24.89
N GLY A 804 40.29 -87.49 25.25
CA GLY A 804 40.09 -88.89 24.84
C GLY A 804 39.30 -89.76 25.83
N SER A 805 38.79 -89.22 26.94
CA SER A 805 38.06 -90.01 27.94
C SER A 805 36.58 -90.18 27.60
N PRO A 806 35.92 -91.32 27.92
CA PRO A 806 34.48 -91.48 27.71
C PRO A 806 33.63 -90.43 28.46
N ALA A 807 34.13 -89.91 29.58
CA ALA A 807 33.51 -88.81 30.32
C ALA A 807 33.47 -87.50 29.52
N PHE A 808 34.43 -87.27 28.62
CA PHE A 808 34.46 -86.07 27.79
C PHE A 808 33.21 -85.95 26.90
N ASN A 809 32.85 -87.02 26.18
CA ASN A 809 31.66 -87.05 25.33
C ASN A 809 30.35 -86.91 26.14
N LYS A 810 30.30 -87.48 27.35
CA LYS A 810 29.19 -87.25 28.28
C LYS A 810 29.07 -85.76 28.64
N ASN A 811 30.19 -85.11 28.91
CA ASN A 811 30.23 -83.71 29.30
C ASN A 811 29.89 -82.75 28.14
N ILE A 812 30.24 -83.11 26.90
CA ILE A 812 29.76 -82.40 25.69
C ILE A 812 28.23 -82.47 25.60
N LYS A 813 27.63 -83.64 25.88
CA LYS A 813 26.17 -83.77 25.91
C LYS A 813 25.56 -82.90 27.02
N ILE A 814 26.12 -82.88 28.22
CA ILE A 814 25.66 -81.99 29.31
C ILE A 814 25.80 -80.51 28.90
N GLN A 815 26.85 -80.11 28.16
CA GLN A 815 26.98 -78.73 27.66
C GLN A 815 25.87 -78.36 26.67
N GLN A 816 25.46 -79.30 25.82
CA GLN A 816 24.31 -79.16 24.91
C GLN A 816 22.97 -79.15 25.67
N ASP A 817 22.82 -79.95 26.73
CA ASP A 817 21.63 -79.95 27.57
C ASP A 817 21.51 -78.61 28.33
N LEU A 818 22.61 -78.06 28.87
CA LEU A 818 22.65 -76.73 29.50
C LEU A 818 22.31 -75.60 28.51
N LYS A 819 22.75 -75.71 27.25
CA LYS A 819 22.35 -74.79 26.18
C LYS A 819 20.84 -74.79 25.96
N LEU A 820 20.21 -75.97 25.95
CA LEU A 820 18.76 -76.10 25.80
C LEU A 820 18.02 -75.58 27.05
N GLN A 821 18.54 -75.82 28.25
CA GLN A 821 17.99 -75.28 29.49
C GLN A 821 18.04 -73.75 29.53
N PHE A 822 19.16 -73.13 29.17
CA PHE A 822 19.26 -71.67 29.10
C PHE A 822 18.32 -71.06 28.05
N LYS A 823 18.01 -71.79 26.97
CA LYS A 823 17.02 -71.32 25.99
C LYS A 823 15.64 -71.08 26.64
N HIS A 824 15.23 -71.90 27.61
CA HIS A 824 13.99 -71.63 28.35
C HIS A 824 14.07 -70.36 29.20
N VAL A 825 15.25 -70.05 29.77
CA VAL A 825 15.50 -68.78 30.49
C VAL A 825 15.44 -67.57 29.53
N ASP A 826 16.04 -67.67 28.33
CA ASP A 826 15.93 -66.67 27.26
C ASP A 826 14.48 -66.47 26.80
N ASP A 827 13.76 -67.55 26.49
CA ASP A 827 12.37 -67.51 26.01
C ASP A 827 11.42 -66.91 27.08
N SER A 828 11.61 -67.24 28.38
CA SER A 828 10.86 -66.62 29.49
C SER A 828 11.18 -65.13 29.65
N LEU A 829 12.46 -64.75 29.76
CA LEU A 829 12.86 -63.34 29.91
C LEU A 829 12.43 -62.48 28.73
N PHE A 830 12.52 -63.03 27.52
CA PHE A 830 12.02 -62.37 26.32
C PHE A 830 10.50 -62.14 26.42
N THR A 831 9.72 -63.15 26.81
CA THR A 831 8.26 -63.01 26.98
C THR A 831 7.90 -61.93 28.01
N MET A 832 8.63 -61.85 29.13
CA MET A 832 8.44 -60.77 30.11
C MET A 832 8.77 -59.38 29.54
N SER A 833 9.88 -59.27 28.79
CA SER A 833 10.33 -58.00 28.20
C SER A 833 9.39 -57.41 27.15
N LEU A 834 8.48 -58.22 26.59
CA LEU A 834 7.41 -57.75 25.69
C LEU A 834 6.33 -56.94 26.42
N ARG A 835 6.12 -57.20 27.73
CA ARG A 835 5.03 -56.61 28.52
C ARG A 835 5.48 -55.70 29.66
N ASN A 836 6.78 -55.71 29.99
CA ASN A 836 7.37 -54.88 31.02
C ASN A 836 8.57 -54.05 30.48
N PRO A 837 8.46 -52.71 30.40
CA PRO A 837 9.47 -51.89 29.75
C PRO A 837 10.80 -51.82 30.52
N LYS A 838 10.77 -52.06 31.85
CA LYS A 838 11.94 -52.03 32.75
C LYS A 838 12.93 -53.17 32.51
N ILE A 839 12.55 -54.21 31.78
CA ILE A 839 13.47 -55.28 31.37
C ILE A 839 14.27 -54.75 30.18
N ALA A 840 15.41 -54.12 30.52
CA ALA A 840 16.17 -53.23 29.66
C ALA A 840 17.15 -53.95 28.72
N GLU A 841 17.73 -53.19 27.79
CA GLU A 841 18.76 -53.61 26.81
C GLU A 841 19.90 -54.43 27.44
N ASP A 842 20.38 -54.03 28.63
CA ASP A 842 21.48 -54.70 29.34
C ASP A 842 21.16 -56.17 29.71
N ILE A 843 19.88 -56.49 29.91
CA ILE A 843 19.41 -57.87 30.14
C ILE A 843 19.46 -58.66 28.83
N THR A 844 18.90 -58.15 27.72
CA THR A 844 19.01 -58.80 26.40
C THR A 844 20.47 -59.01 25.98
N LYS A 845 21.35 -58.07 26.33
CA LYS A 845 22.78 -58.10 26.06
C LYS A 845 23.51 -59.18 26.85
N GLU A 846 23.29 -59.29 28.17
CA GLU A 846 23.90 -60.37 28.96
C GLU A 846 23.29 -61.75 28.63
N ILE A 847 22.00 -61.85 28.29
CA ILE A 847 21.41 -63.07 27.68
C ILE A 847 22.17 -63.44 26.39
N GLY A 848 22.41 -62.47 25.50
CA GLY A 848 23.19 -62.67 24.29
C GLY A 848 24.64 -63.11 24.56
N ASN A 849 25.28 -62.56 25.59
CA ASN A 849 26.60 -62.97 26.05
C ASN A 849 26.61 -64.42 26.56
N VAL A 850 25.58 -64.85 27.31
CA VAL A 850 25.42 -66.24 27.74
C VAL A 850 25.29 -67.16 26.52
N ILE A 851 24.35 -66.88 25.61
CA ILE A 851 24.13 -67.71 24.41
C ILE A 851 25.41 -67.84 23.58
N TYR A 852 26.08 -66.72 23.30
CA TYR A 852 27.32 -66.69 22.53
C TYR A 852 28.41 -67.56 23.19
N ASN A 853 28.63 -67.40 24.50
CA ASN A 853 29.67 -68.16 25.19
C ASN A 853 29.31 -69.64 25.40
N VAL A 854 28.04 -69.98 25.58
CA VAL A 854 27.57 -71.37 25.58
C VAL A 854 27.83 -72.01 24.22
N ASP A 855 27.44 -71.36 23.12
CA ASP A 855 27.67 -71.85 21.76
C ASP A 855 29.16 -72.01 21.43
N LYS A 856 29.99 -71.02 21.79
CA LYS A 856 31.44 -71.08 21.63
C LYS A 856 32.08 -72.16 22.49
N SER A 857 31.62 -72.35 23.73
CA SER A 857 32.10 -73.43 24.58
C SER A 857 31.82 -74.79 23.94
N LEU A 858 30.59 -75.02 23.45
CA LEU A 858 30.22 -76.26 22.80
C LEU A 858 31.05 -76.54 21.55
N SER A 859 31.22 -75.55 20.66
CA SER A 859 32.06 -75.70 19.46
C SER A 859 33.51 -76.01 19.84
N THR A 860 34.14 -75.16 20.63
CA THR A 860 35.57 -75.30 20.97
C THR A 860 35.88 -76.55 21.81
N LEU A 861 34.95 -77.00 22.66
CA LEU A 861 35.09 -78.28 23.38
C LEU A 861 34.92 -79.48 22.44
N THR A 862 34.01 -79.40 21.46
CA THR A 862 33.85 -80.44 20.42
C THR A 862 35.10 -80.54 19.53
N ASP A 863 35.70 -79.39 19.20
CA ASP A 863 36.98 -79.28 18.48
C ASP A 863 38.21 -79.62 19.36
N ALA A 864 37.99 -80.16 20.57
CA ALA A 864 39.00 -80.50 21.58
C ALA A 864 39.92 -79.32 22.04
N GLN A 865 39.57 -78.06 21.75
CA GLN A 865 40.29 -76.84 22.16
C GLN A 865 39.98 -76.48 23.63
N LEU A 866 40.29 -77.40 24.54
CA LEU A 866 39.89 -77.39 25.95
C LEU A 866 40.12 -76.06 26.70
N PRO A 867 41.27 -75.35 26.58
CA PRO A 867 41.48 -74.09 27.29
C PRO A 867 40.52 -72.97 26.85
N LYS A 868 40.23 -72.87 25.53
CA LYS A 868 39.26 -71.89 25.00
C LYS A 868 37.84 -72.26 25.42
N GLY A 869 37.50 -73.56 25.35
CA GLY A 869 36.23 -74.09 25.83
C GLY A 869 35.94 -73.69 27.27
N ILE A 870 36.86 -74.01 28.18
CA ILE A 870 36.79 -73.65 29.61
C ILE A 870 36.68 -72.13 29.79
N SER A 871 37.43 -71.32 29.03
CA SER A 871 37.33 -69.85 29.10
C SER A 871 35.94 -69.36 28.72
N HIS A 872 35.32 -69.91 27.67
CA HIS A 872 33.95 -69.59 27.30
C HIS A 872 32.95 -70.06 28.38
N GLN A 873 33.13 -71.24 28.97
CA GLN A 873 32.30 -71.67 30.11
C GLN A 873 32.40 -70.69 31.30
N GLN A 874 33.57 -70.13 31.57
CA GLN A 874 33.76 -69.10 32.60
C GLN A 874 33.05 -67.78 32.25
N TYR A 875 33.10 -67.34 30.98
CA TYR A 875 32.34 -66.17 30.53
C TYR A 875 30.82 -66.39 30.59
N THR A 876 30.33 -67.60 30.28
CA THR A 876 28.93 -67.99 30.48
C THR A 876 28.49 -67.79 31.93
N ILE A 877 29.27 -68.28 32.90
CA ILE A 877 28.96 -68.15 34.33
C ILE A 877 28.97 -66.66 34.75
N SER A 878 29.96 -65.89 34.27
CA SER A 878 30.04 -64.46 34.57
C SER A 878 28.84 -63.67 34.02
N ALA A 879 28.39 -63.98 32.80
CA ALA A 879 27.23 -63.32 32.20
C ALA A 879 25.92 -63.75 32.88
N ALA A 880 25.78 -65.04 33.22
CA ALA A 880 24.63 -65.54 33.98
C ALA A 880 24.50 -64.89 35.37
N ASN A 881 25.62 -64.67 36.07
CA ASN A 881 25.61 -64.03 37.39
C ASN A 881 25.25 -62.54 37.32
N LYS A 882 25.75 -61.80 36.32
CA LYS A 882 25.31 -60.40 36.08
C LYS A 882 23.83 -60.31 35.71
N LEU A 883 23.36 -61.25 34.89
CA LEU A 883 21.95 -61.33 34.53
C LEU A 883 21.09 -61.57 35.78
N ALA A 884 21.54 -62.42 36.71
CA ALA A 884 20.85 -62.63 37.99
C ALA A 884 20.84 -61.37 38.88
N ASP A 885 21.94 -60.61 38.90
CA ASP A 885 22.06 -59.34 39.62
C ASP A 885 21.01 -58.32 39.12
N PHE A 886 20.97 -58.06 37.80
CA PHE A 886 19.99 -57.16 37.19
C PHE A 886 18.54 -57.61 37.40
N LEU A 887 18.27 -58.91 37.33
CA LEU A 887 16.92 -59.44 37.55
C LEU A 887 16.50 -59.37 39.03
N SER A 888 17.45 -59.48 39.96
CA SER A 888 17.22 -59.27 41.40
C SER A 888 16.83 -57.82 41.70
N ASP A 889 17.56 -56.85 41.12
CA ASP A 889 17.23 -55.42 41.26
C ASP A 889 15.84 -55.08 40.69
N ILE A 890 15.49 -55.62 39.52
CA ILE A 890 14.14 -55.45 38.95
C ILE A 890 13.10 -56.08 39.87
N LEU A 891 13.33 -57.30 40.36
CA LEU A 891 12.42 -58.01 41.27
C LEU A 891 12.19 -57.21 42.57
N ASN A 892 13.25 -56.66 43.16
CA ASN A 892 13.18 -55.81 44.35
C ASN A 892 12.36 -54.54 44.09
N ASN A 893 12.59 -53.87 42.97
CA ASN A 893 11.84 -52.69 42.55
C ASN A 893 10.34 -52.99 42.32
N MET A 894 10.02 -54.12 41.67
CA MET A 894 8.62 -54.54 41.48
C MET A 894 7.95 -54.89 42.81
N GLN A 895 8.64 -55.57 43.73
CA GLN A 895 8.10 -55.87 45.06
C GLN A 895 7.84 -54.60 45.88
N MET A 896 8.72 -53.59 45.81
CA MET A 896 8.47 -52.27 46.41
C MET A 896 7.25 -51.57 45.77
N GLN A 897 7.05 -51.66 44.45
CA GLN A 897 5.87 -51.11 43.78
C GLN A 897 4.57 -51.86 44.17
N MET A 898 4.57 -53.20 44.29
CA MET A 898 3.40 -53.93 44.81
C MET A 898 3.10 -53.55 46.27
N SER A 899 4.12 -53.43 47.11
CA SER A 899 3.97 -53.05 48.53
C SER A 899 3.29 -51.69 48.68
N SER A 900 3.52 -50.75 47.74
CA SER A 900 2.89 -49.43 47.76
C SER A 900 1.48 -49.38 47.17
N LYS A 901 1.08 -50.36 46.33
CA LYS A 901 -0.28 -50.48 45.79
C LYS A 901 -1.22 -51.37 46.65
N SER A 902 -0.68 -52.31 47.42
CA SER A 902 -1.45 -53.31 48.18
C SER A 902 -2.15 -52.78 49.44
N SER A 903 -1.77 -51.62 49.97
CA SER A 903 -2.46 -51.00 51.11
C SER A 903 -3.40 -49.90 50.60
N GLY A 904 -4.67 -49.93 51.03
CA GLY A 904 -5.74 -49.03 50.58
C GLY A 904 -5.56 -47.58 51.02
N SER A 905 -4.53 -46.94 50.47
CA SER A 905 -4.08 -45.57 50.72
C SER A 905 -3.97 -44.86 49.35
N PRO A 906 -4.25 -43.55 49.27
CA PRO A 906 -4.26 -42.84 47.99
C PRO A 906 -2.87 -42.83 47.33
N LYS A 907 -2.85 -42.88 45.98
CA LYS A 907 -1.66 -43.02 45.12
C LYS A 907 -0.48 -42.13 45.61
N PRO A 908 0.73 -42.67 45.82
CA PRO A 908 1.90 -41.89 46.18
C PRO A 908 2.40 -41.09 44.98
N GLY A 909 1.89 -39.86 44.83
CA GLY A 909 2.51 -38.87 43.95
C GLY A 909 3.96 -38.64 44.37
N HIS A 910 4.89 -38.60 43.42
CA HIS A 910 6.32 -38.44 43.68
C HIS A 910 6.65 -37.09 44.34
N GLY A 911 6.67 -37.12 45.67
CA GLY A 911 7.05 -36.02 46.56
C GLY A 911 7.00 -36.54 48.00
N GLN A 912 8.17 -36.89 48.56
CA GLN A 912 8.28 -37.57 49.87
C GLN A 912 7.61 -36.78 51.03
N GLY A 913 6.42 -37.20 51.43
CA GLY A 913 5.74 -36.76 52.65
C GLY A 913 4.48 -37.59 52.95
N MET A 914 4.22 -37.89 54.22
CA MET A 914 2.93 -38.47 54.64
C MET A 914 1.88 -37.36 54.72
N GLN A 915 0.63 -37.63 54.33
CA GLN A 915 -0.44 -36.64 54.40
C GLN A 915 -0.97 -36.50 55.82
N LEU A 916 -1.65 -35.39 56.13
CA LEU A 916 -2.18 -35.12 57.46
C LEU A 916 -3.12 -36.22 58.02
N PRO A 917 -4.03 -36.84 57.23
CA PRO A 917 -4.83 -37.97 57.69
C PRO A 917 -4.00 -39.21 58.06
N ASP A 918 -2.92 -39.48 57.31
CA ASP A 918 -2.00 -40.60 57.60
C ASP A 918 -1.23 -40.35 58.90
N ILE A 919 -0.82 -39.10 59.13
CA ILE A 919 -0.14 -38.66 60.36
C ILE A 919 -1.07 -38.84 61.57
N ILE A 920 -2.35 -38.44 61.47
CA ILE A 920 -3.36 -38.65 62.53
C ILE A 920 -3.53 -40.15 62.82
N LYS A 921 -3.68 -40.98 61.78
CA LYS A 921 -3.92 -42.43 61.93
C LYS A 921 -2.72 -43.14 62.55
N LYS A 922 -1.49 -42.79 62.15
CA LYS A 922 -0.26 -43.30 62.78
C LYS A 922 -0.05 -42.77 64.20
N GLN A 923 -0.37 -41.51 64.48
CA GLN A 923 -0.31 -40.94 65.84
C GLN A 923 -1.25 -41.70 66.79
N GLN A 924 -2.46 -42.06 66.33
CA GLN A 924 -3.36 -42.93 67.09
C GLN A 924 -2.78 -44.35 67.30
N GLY A 925 -2.13 -44.94 66.29
CA GLY A 925 -1.45 -46.23 66.45
C GLY A 925 -0.36 -46.19 67.52
N LEU A 926 0.35 -45.07 67.68
CA LEU A 926 1.32 -44.88 68.76
C LEU A 926 0.67 -44.72 70.14
N GLU A 927 -0.48 -44.03 70.25
CA GLU A 927 -1.26 -43.97 71.50
C GLU A 927 -1.70 -45.37 71.96
N GLU A 928 -2.10 -46.23 71.02
CA GLU A 928 -2.53 -47.61 71.30
C GLU A 928 -1.34 -48.49 71.70
N LYS A 929 -0.22 -48.46 70.97
CA LYS A 929 1.04 -49.10 71.38
C LYS A 929 1.49 -48.63 72.77
N MET A 930 1.39 -47.34 73.07
CA MET A 930 1.79 -46.78 74.36
C MET A 930 0.88 -47.25 75.50
N LYS A 931 -0.43 -47.33 75.28
CA LYS A 931 -1.40 -47.87 76.25
C LYS A 931 -1.14 -49.35 76.54
N ASP A 932 -0.76 -50.14 75.55
CA ASP A 932 -0.46 -51.56 75.76
C ASP A 932 0.92 -51.79 76.41
N GLY A 933 1.90 -50.91 76.15
CA GLY A 933 3.14 -50.83 76.93
C GLY A 933 2.87 -50.61 78.42
N MET A 934 2.00 -49.64 78.76
CA MET A 934 1.60 -49.38 80.16
C MET A 934 0.91 -50.57 80.83
N LYS A 935 0.11 -51.36 80.11
CA LYS A 935 -0.60 -52.52 80.67
C LYS A 935 0.34 -53.67 81.06
N LYS A 936 1.49 -53.82 80.39
CA LYS A 936 2.47 -54.87 80.72
C LYS A 936 3.16 -54.64 82.07
N GLY A 937 3.22 -53.40 82.56
CA GLY A 937 3.83 -53.05 83.85
C GLY A 937 2.96 -53.27 85.09
N GLN A 938 1.70 -53.71 84.96
CA GLN A 938 0.80 -53.92 86.11
C GLN A 938 -0.01 -55.22 86.04
N LYS A 939 0.55 -56.31 86.58
CA LYS A 939 -0.22 -57.38 87.24
C LYS A 939 0.66 -58.25 88.16
N PRO A 940 0.27 -58.50 89.44
CA PRO A 940 0.96 -59.44 90.31
C PRO A 940 0.65 -60.90 89.94
N GLY A 941 1.59 -61.80 90.22
CA GLY A 941 1.54 -63.19 89.76
C GLY A 941 0.91 -64.21 90.71
N VAL A 942 0.43 -65.30 90.09
CA VAL A 942 0.24 -66.67 90.62
C VAL A 942 0.46 -67.57 89.38
N GLY A 943 1.22 -68.67 89.37
CA GLY A 943 1.95 -69.32 90.44
C GLY A 943 1.70 -70.83 90.42
N GLU A 944 2.45 -71.60 89.62
CA GLU A 944 2.43 -73.07 89.73
C GLU A 944 3.81 -73.68 89.41
N LYS A 945 4.11 -74.82 90.05
CA LYS A 945 5.48 -75.38 90.21
C LYS A 945 5.76 -76.56 89.28
N GLY A 946 7.01 -76.67 88.83
CA GLY A 946 7.57 -77.90 88.24
C GLY A 946 9.09 -77.98 88.46
N GLU A 947 9.51 -78.74 89.47
CA GLU A 947 10.91 -79.24 89.61
C GLU A 947 11.24 -80.23 88.46
N LYS A 948 12.47 -80.66 88.10
CA LYS A 948 13.87 -80.70 88.64
C LYS A 948 14.77 -80.95 87.39
N GLY A 949 16.07 -80.69 87.27
CA GLY A 949 17.14 -80.23 88.17
C GLY A 949 18.56 -80.55 87.61
N LYS A 950 19.61 -79.99 88.24
CA LYS A 950 21.07 -80.34 88.17
C LYS A 950 21.81 -80.11 86.81
N GLN A 951 23.11 -79.70 86.74
CA GLN A 951 24.18 -79.62 87.76
C GLN A 951 25.37 -78.68 87.33
N GLY A 952 25.96 -77.92 88.28
CA GLY A 952 27.38 -77.40 88.30
C GLY A 952 27.87 -76.39 87.22
N GLN A 953 28.82 -75.48 87.45
CA GLN A 953 29.63 -75.13 88.65
C GLN A 953 30.19 -73.67 88.58
N GLN A 954 30.64 -73.12 89.71
CA GLN A 954 31.18 -71.74 89.99
C GLN A 954 32.23 -71.22 88.97
N GLY A 955 32.50 -69.91 88.75
CA GLY A 955 32.06 -68.61 89.33
C GLY A 955 32.73 -67.45 88.52
N GLU A 956 32.78 -66.15 88.88
CA GLU A 956 32.23 -65.38 90.02
C GLU A 956 32.18 -63.84 89.68
N ASN A 957 31.45 -63.05 90.48
CA ASN A 957 31.44 -61.58 90.71
C ASN A 957 31.76 -60.53 89.60
N GLY A 958 30.76 -59.67 89.29
CA GLY A 958 31.04 -58.32 88.75
C GLY A 958 29.88 -57.49 88.17
N LYS A 959 28.99 -56.92 89.01
CA LYS A 959 28.01 -55.84 88.72
C LYS A 959 26.86 -56.07 87.71
N GLY A 960 25.64 -56.12 88.25
CA GLY A 960 24.67 -55.04 88.01
C GLY A 960 23.64 -55.17 86.88
N GLY A 961 22.57 -55.93 87.15
CA GLY A 961 21.19 -55.64 86.68
C GLY A 961 20.90 -55.68 85.17
N SER A 962 20.33 -56.78 84.69
CA SER A 962 19.49 -56.79 83.48
C SER A 962 18.08 -57.25 83.83
N ASP A 963 17.17 -56.29 83.84
CA ASP A 963 15.70 -56.44 83.83
C ASP A 963 15.10 -55.23 83.07
N GLY A 964 15.76 -54.81 81.97
CA GLY A 964 15.51 -53.52 81.33
C GLY A 964 15.61 -53.45 79.79
N GLU A 965 16.04 -54.51 79.10
CA GLU A 965 16.21 -54.46 77.64
C GLU A 965 14.87 -54.37 76.88
N GLY A 966 13.82 -55.05 77.37
CA GLY A 966 12.52 -55.11 76.69
C GLY A 966 11.74 -53.78 76.63
N ASP A 967 11.84 -52.94 77.67
CA ASP A 967 11.19 -51.62 77.68
C ASP A 967 12.01 -50.55 76.93
N ALA A 968 13.35 -50.63 76.99
CA ALA A 968 14.22 -49.69 76.29
C ALA A 968 14.07 -49.77 74.76
N GLU A 969 13.95 -50.98 74.20
CA GLU A 969 13.75 -51.19 72.76
C GLU A 969 12.37 -50.66 72.31
N ALA A 970 11.31 -50.95 73.07
CA ALA A 970 9.95 -50.48 72.78
C ALA A 970 9.83 -48.94 72.88
N ILE A 971 10.47 -48.32 73.87
CA ILE A 971 10.54 -46.85 74.00
C ILE A 971 11.30 -46.26 72.80
N MET A 972 12.40 -46.88 72.37
CA MET A 972 13.20 -46.40 71.23
C MET A 972 12.48 -46.56 69.88
N GLU A 973 11.69 -47.61 69.69
CA GLU A 973 10.84 -47.79 68.49
C GLU A 973 9.75 -46.71 68.43
N ILE A 974 9.04 -46.48 69.53
CA ILE A 974 7.97 -45.47 69.61
C ILE A 974 8.56 -44.06 69.48
N TYR A 975 9.76 -43.80 70.02
CA TYR A 975 10.48 -42.54 69.82
C TYR A 975 10.82 -42.27 68.35
N LYS A 976 11.36 -43.27 67.63
CA LYS A 976 11.65 -43.16 66.19
C LYS A 976 10.39 -42.86 65.39
N GLN A 977 9.32 -43.63 65.63
CA GLN A 977 8.04 -43.45 64.94
C GLN A 977 7.40 -42.09 65.25
N GLN A 978 7.48 -41.60 66.50
CA GLN A 978 6.99 -40.26 66.87
C GLN A 978 7.77 -39.13 66.16
N LYS A 979 9.08 -39.28 66.04
CA LYS A 979 9.96 -38.31 65.35
C LYS A 979 9.68 -38.25 63.84
N GLU A 980 9.47 -39.40 63.19
CA GLU A 980 9.08 -39.47 61.78
C GLU A 980 7.74 -38.76 61.52
N LEU A 981 6.77 -38.90 62.42
CA LEU A 981 5.48 -38.20 62.31
C LEU A 981 5.63 -36.68 62.46
N ARG A 982 6.48 -36.20 63.38
CA ARG A 982 6.77 -34.77 63.50
C ARG A 982 7.43 -34.22 62.23
N GLU A 983 8.37 -34.94 61.64
CA GLU A 983 9.08 -34.50 60.44
C GLU A 983 8.19 -34.54 59.19
N ALA A 984 7.27 -35.50 59.10
CA ALA A 984 6.24 -35.51 58.06
C ALA A 984 5.24 -34.37 58.25
N LEU A 985 4.79 -34.10 59.47
CA LEU A 985 3.89 -32.98 59.79
C LEU A 985 4.52 -31.63 59.41
N GLN A 986 5.81 -31.43 59.70
CA GLN A 986 6.54 -30.22 59.33
C GLN A 986 6.56 -30.03 57.81
N LYS A 987 6.79 -31.11 57.04
CA LYS A 987 6.79 -31.08 55.58
C LYS A 987 5.41 -30.77 55.00
N GLU A 988 4.35 -31.39 55.50
CA GLU A 988 2.99 -31.16 55.01
C GLU A 988 2.48 -29.75 55.35
N LEU A 989 2.77 -29.22 56.54
CA LEU A 989 2.45 -27.84 56.91
C LEU A 989 3.17 -26.80 56.02
N ASN A 990 4.44 -27.03 55.72
CA ASN A 990 5.23 -26.18 54.82
C ASN A 990 4.68 -26.23 53.37
N LYS A 991 4.18 -27.38 52.92
CA LYS A 991 3.59 -27.59 51.59
C LYS A 991 2.20 -26.95 51.45
N GLN A 992 1.41 -26.92 52.52
CA GLN A 992 0.08 -26.31 52.57
C GLN A 992 0.12 -24.78 52.83
N GLY A 993 1.28 -24.23 53.23
CA GLY A 993 1.45 -22.79 53.50
C GLY A 993 0.85 -22.32 54.84
N ILE A 994 0.56 -23.23 55.78
CA ILE A 994 -0.17 -22.93 57.02
C ILE A 994 0.79 -22.80 58.20
N GLY A 995 1.18 -21.56 58.52
CA GLY A 995 2.12 -21.26 59.61
C GLY A 995 1.52 -21.34 61.03
N GLY A 996 0.42 -20.63 61.28
CA GLY A 996 -0.02 -20.33 62.66
C GLY A 996 -0.45 -21.55 63.51
N ASN A 997 -1.39 -22.35 63.03
CA ASN A 997 -2.02 -23.40 63.86
C ASN A 997 -1.23 -24.72 63.91
N GLY A 998 -0.41 -25.01 62.89
CA GLY A 998 0.37 -26.25 62.84
C GLY A 998 1.59 -26.28 63.76
N GLN A 999 2.10 -25.11 64.13
CA GLN A 999 3.31 -24.98 64.94
C GLN A 999 3.12 -25.44 66.40
N SER A 1000 1.89 -25.34 66.95
CA SER A 1000 1.53 -25.90 68.26
C SER A 1000 1.68 -27.43 68.31
N ALA A 1001 1.12 -28.13 67.31
CA ALA A 1001 1.19 -29.59 67.24
C ALA A 1001 2.64 -30.10 67.09
N LEU A 1002 3.46 -29.37 66.31
CA LEU A 1002 4.88 -29.67 66.15
C LEU A 1002 5.69 -29.54 67.45
N GLU A 1003 5.47 -28.50 68.26
CA GLU A 1003 6.14 -28.34 69.56
C GLU A 1003 5.68 -29.39 70.58
N GLN A 1004 4.38 -29.70 70.63
CA GLN A 1004 3.87 -30.77 71.49
C GLN A 1004 4.48 -32.14 71.11
N MET A 1005 4.65 -32.44 69.81
CA MET A 1005 5.35 -33.64 69.35
C MET A 1005 6.82 -33.69 69.82
N LYS A 1006 7.57 -32.58 69.74
CA LYS A 1006 8.94 -32.50 70.32
C LYS A 1006 8.95 -32.74 71.82
N GLN A 1007 7.93 -32.29 72.53
CA GLN A 1007 7.85 -32.46 73.97
C GLN A 1007 7.49 -33.91 74.36
N ILE A 1008 6.66 -34.61 73.56
CA ILE A 1008 6.44 -36.06 73.67
C ILE A 1008 7.76 -36.80 73.42
N GLU A 1009 8.47 -36.52 72.32
CA GLU A 1009 9.80 -37.09 72.03
C GLU A 1009 10.75 -36.97 73.23
N LYS A 1010 10.81 -35.80 73.85
CA LYS A 1010 11.67 -35.53 75.02
C LYS A 1010 11.18 -36.24 76.30
N GLU A 1011 9.87 -36.33 76.52
CA GLU A 1011 9.34 -37.02 77.70
C GLU A 1011 9.41 -38.55 77.57
N LEU A 1012 9.25 -39.10 76.37
CA LEU A 1012 9.38 -40.54 76.11
C LEU A 1012 10.79 -41.04 76.48
N LEU A 1013 11.84 -40.31 76.07
CA LEU A 1013 13.22 -40.63 76.42
C LEU A 1013 13.56 -40.43 77.91
N ASN A 1014 13.02 -39.38 78.55
CA ASN A 1014 13.39 -39.03 79.93
C ASN A 1014 12.53 -39.72 81.01
N LYS A 1015 11.33 -40.18 80.66
CA LYS A 1015 10.32 -40.68 81.61
C LYS A 1015 9.70 -42.03 81.23
N GLY A 1016 9.87 -42.51 79.98
CA GLY A 1016 9.27 -43.76 79.50
C GLY A 1016 7.74 -43.70 79.42
N PHE A 1017 7.09 -44.86 79.60
CA PHE A 1017 5.64 -45.02 79.51
C PHE A 1017 4.88 -44.43 80.71
N LYS A 1018 4.84 -43.09 80.85
CA LYS A 1018 4.05 -42.38 81.87
C LYS A 1018 2.76 -41.76 81.33
N ASN A 1019 1.74 -41.71 82.19
CA ASN A 1019 0.40 -41.21 81.86
C ASN A 1019 0.42 -39.74 81.41
N GLU A 1020 1.34 -38.93 81.95
CA GLU A 1020 1.63 -37.55 81.51
C GLU A 1020 1.92 -37.48 79.99
N THR A 1021 2.80 -38.34 79.52
CA THR A 1021 3.24 -38.39 78.12
C THR A 1021 2.15 -38.94 77.20
N LEU A 1022 1.32 -39.87 77.69
CA LEU A 1022 0.13 -40.36 76.98
C LEU A 1022 -0.94 -39.27 76.84
N GLN A 1023 -1.18 -38.46 77.87
CA GLN A 1023 -2.12 -37.33 77.77
C GLN A 1023 -1.63 -36.26 76.77
N ARG A 1024 -0.32 -36.03 76.66
CA ARG A 1024 0.22 -35.17 75.59
C ARG A 1024 -0.02 -35.75 74.19
N MET A 1025 0.15 -37.05 73.98
CA MET A 1025 -0.16 -37.68 72.68
C MET A 1025 -1.64 -37.48 72.29
N LEU A 1026 -2.54 -37.67 73.24
CA LEU A 1026 -3.99 -37.43 73.05
C LEU A 1026 -4.30 -35.98 72.69
N ASN A 1027 -3.61 -35.02 73.32
CA ASN A 1027 -3.75 -33.59 72.98
C ASN A 1027 -3.24 -33.28 71.56
N VAL A 1028 -2.08 -33.82 71.17
CA VAL A 1028 -1.53 -33.70 69.80
C VAL A 1028 -2.51 -34.22 68.76
N LYS A 1029 -3.12 -35.38 68.99
CA LYS A 1029 -4.14 -35.93 68.10
C LYS A 1029 -5.34 -34.99 67.97
N GLN A 1030 -5.79 -34.37 69.06
CA GLN A 1030 -6.91 -33.44 69.02
C GLN A 1030 -6.57 -32.15 68.25
N ASP A 1031 -5.33 -31.66 68.33
CA ASP A 1031 -4.88 -30.51 67.52
C ASP A 1031 -4.68 -30.88 66.03
N LEU A 1032 -4.18 -32.08 65.72
CA LEU A 1032 -4.12 -32.58 64.34
C LEU A 1032 -5.51 -32.74 63.72
N LEU A 1033 -6.49 -33.25 64.47
CA LEU A 1033 -7.88 -33.39 64.02
C LEU A 1033 -8.50 -32.03 63.66
N LYS A 1034 -8.31 -31.00 64.50
CA LYS A 1034 -8.74 -29.62 64.18
C LYS A 1034 -8.11 -29.10 62.87
N LEU A 1035 -6.82 -29.41 62.67
CA LEU A 1035 -6.08 -28.96 61.49
C LEU A 1035 -6.56 -29.66 60.21
N ASN A 1036 -6.97 -30.92 60.30
CA ASN A 1036 -7.60 -31.66 59.20
C ASN A 1036 -8.98 -31.11 58.84
N THR A 1037 -9.82 -30.77 59.83
CA THR A 1037 -11.13 -30.14 59.58
C THR A 1037 -10.98 -28.77 58.92
N ALA A 1038 -9.99 -27.97 59.32
CA ALA A 1038 -9.71 -26.67 58.71
C ALA A 1038 -9.30 -26.79 57.23
N LEU A 1039 -8.49 -27.79 56.88
CA LEU A 1039 -8.12 -28.08 55.48
C LEU A 1039 -9.30 -28.55 54.63
N GLN A 1040 -10.21 -29.37 55.18
CA GLN A 1040 -11.40 -29.83 54.45
C GLN A 1040 -12.35 -28.68 54.11
N GLN A 1041 -12.60 -27.76 55.04
CA GLN A 1041 -13.48 -26.60 54.81
C GLN A 1041 -12.94 -25.63 53.75
N GLN A 1042 -11.62 -25.60 53.54
CA GLN A 1042 -10.99 -24.79 52.49
C GLN A 1042 -11.16 -25.40 51.08
N GLY A 1043 -11.57 -26.67 50.96
CA GLY A 1043 -11.76 -27.38 49.69
C GLY A 1043 -13.17 -27.26 49.07
N GLU A 1044 -14.17 -26.80 49.83
CA GLU A 1044 -15.58 -26.83 49.40
C GLU A 1044 -16.00 -25.63 48.52
N GLU A 1045 -15.29 -24.50 48.53
CA GLU A 1045 -15.54 -23.38 47.60
C GLU A 1045 -14.90 -23.57 46.23
N ASN A 1046 -15.32 -24.60 45.51
CA ASN A 1046 -15.09 -24.72 44.06
C ASN A 1046 -16.34 -24.34 43.27
N LYS A 1047 -16.66 -23.04 43.25
CA LYS A 1047 -17.57 -22.45 42.24
C LYS A 1047 -16.90 -22.53 40.85
N ARG A 1048 -17.00 -23.70 40.23
CA ARG A 1048 -16.60 -23.90 38.84
C ARG A 1048 -17.50 -23.05 37.95
N GLN A 1049 -16.96 -21.95 37.41
CA GLN A 1049 -17.65 -21.22 36.34
C GLN A 1049 -17.87 -22.18 35.17
N SER A 1050 -19.14 -22.42 34.84
CA SER A 1050 -19.51 -23.12 33.63
C SER A 1050 -19.35 -22.16 32.46
N GLU A 1051 -18.15 -22.14 31.87
CA GLU A 1051 -17.99 -21.55 30.54
C GLU A 1051 -18.64 -22.48 29.52
N SER A 1052 -19.80 -22.04 29.02
CA SER A 1052 -20.59 -22.71 28.01
C SER A 1052 -19.86 -22.74 26.66
N ASN A 1053 -19.04 -23.78 26.48
CA ASN A 1053 -18.49 -24.30 25.22
C ASN A 1053 -18.06 -23.23 24.18
N ARG A 1054 -17.32 -22.22 24.62
CA ARG A 1054 -16.63 -21.22 23.78
C ARG A 1054 -15.17 -21.05 24.21
N LYS A 1055 -14.44 -22.17 24.27
CA LYS A 1055 -12.97 -22.10 24.32
C LYS A 1055 -12.46 -21.61 22.97
N GLU A 1056 -12.30 -20.29 22.86
CA GLU A 1056 -11.67 -19.67 21.69
C GLU A 1056 -10.25 -20.26 21.52
N PHE A 1057 -9.91 -20.58 20.27
CA PHE A 1057 -8.62 -21.18 19.94
C PHE A 1057 -7.48 -20.20 20.25
N ASN A 1058 -6.76 -20.43 21.35
CA ASN A 1058 -5.61 -19.63 21.73
C ASN A 1058 -4.31 -20.28 21.22
N ASN A 1059 -3.66 -19.61 20.27
CA ASN A 1059 -2.45 -20.06 19.60
C ASN A 1059 -1.30 -19.16 20.04
N GLN A 1060 -0.37 -19.70 20.83
CA GLN A 1060 0.88 -19.01 21.09
C GLN A 1060 1.67 -18.90 19.77
N SER A 1061 2.18 -17.71 19.46
CA SER A 1061 2.98 -17.46 18.26
C SER A 1061 4.33 -18.17 18.38
N ASN A 1062 4.44 -19.36 17.81
CA ASN A 1062 5.71 -20.07 17.69
C ASN A 1062 6.65 -19.34 16.72
N THR A 1063 7.96 -19.42 17.00
CA THR A 1063 9.02 -18.96 16.10
C THR A 1063 8.90 -19.61 14.72
N LEU A 1064 9.18 -18.83 13.67
CA LEU A 1064 9.17 -19.32 12.29
C LEU A 1064 10.23 -20.41 12.09
N PRO A 1065 9.92 -21.51 11.40
CA PRO A 1065 10.91 -22.57 11.11
C PRO A 1065 12.09 -22.04 10.27
N PRO A 1066 13.35 -22.47 10.55
CA PRO A 1066 14.53 -21.97 9.85
C PRO A 1066 14.45 -22.06 8.32
N ALA A 1067 14.01 -23.21 7.78
CA ALA A 1067 13.86 -23.41 6.34
C ALA A 1067 12.89 -22.41 5.67
N LEU A 1068 11.88 -21.91 6.42
CA LEU A 1068 10.96 -20.89 5.93
C LEU A 1068 11.61 -19.50 5.94
N LEU A 1069 12.40 -19.19 6.97
CA LEU A 1069 13.18 -17.94 7.05
C LEU A 1069 14.22 -17.86 5.92
N ASP A 1070 14.95 -18.94 5.66
CA ASP A 1070 15.94 -19.00 4.57
C ASP A 1070 15.29 -18.82 3.19
N TYR A 1071 14.13 -19.45 2.97
CA TYR A 1071 13.34 -19.29 1.75
C TYR A 1071 12.88 -17.83 1.57
N LEU A 1072 12.36 -17.18 2.61
CA LEU A 1072 11.94 -15.78 2.59
C LEU A 1072 13.11 -14.83 2.32
N ASN A 1073 14.24 -15.03 2.98
CA ASN A 1073 15.46 -14.26 2.76
C ASN A 1073 15.92 -14.36 1.29
N SER A 1074 15.82 -15.55 0.68
CA SER A 1074 16.18 -15.74 -0.74
C SER A 1074 15.30 -14.92 -1.70
N ILE A 1075 13.99 -14.85 -1.42
CA ILE A 1075 13.03 -14.04 -2.19
C ILE A 1075 13.28 -12.54 -1.97
N GLU A 1076 13.55 -12.13 -0.73
CA GLU A 1076 13.83 -10.73 -0.42
C GLU A 1076 15.14 -10.24 -1.09
N ILE A 1077 16.18 -11.06 -1.12
CA ILE A 1077 17.45 -10.75 -1.81
C ILE A 1077 17.22 -10.59 -3.32
N LEU A 1078 16.48 -11.51 -3.95
CA LEU A 1078 16.12 -11.45 -5.37
C LEU A 1078 15.38 -10.15 -5.72
N ASN A 1079 14.37 -9.77 -4.92
CA ASN A 1079 13.58 -8.57 -5.19
C ASN A 1079 14.33 -7.27 -4.88
N ARG A 1080 15.15 -7.22 -3.81
CA ARG A 1080 15.98 -6.06 -3.47
C ARG A 1080 17.08 -5.75 -4.49
N GLN A 1081 17.48 -6.71 -5.33
CA GLN A 1081 18.43 -6.48 -6.43
C GLN A 1081 17.80 -5.83 -7.68
N SER A 1082 16.48 -5.65 -7.72
CA SER A 1082 15.86 -4.82 -8.76
C SER A 1082 16.09 -3.33 -8.47
N LEU A 1083 16.85 -2.66 -9.34
CA LEU A 1083 17.11 -1.21 -9.25
C LEU A 1083 15.78 -0.43 -9.30
N PRO A 1084 15.65 0.69 -8.56
CA PRO A 1084 14.46 1.53 -8.63
C PRO A 1084 14.34 2.14 -10.03
N LEU A 1085 13.50 1.54 -10.86
CA LEU A 1085 13.22 1.99 -12.21
C LEU A 1085 12.52 3.37 -12.16
N ARG A 1086 12.93 4.28 -13.05
CA ARG A 1086 12.23 5.56 -13.21
C ARG A 1086 10.78 5.29 -13.64
N SER A 1087 9.84 6.16 -13.25
CA SER A 1087 8.39 5.96 -13.42
C SER A 1087 7.95 5.57 -14.85
N ASN A 1088 8.66 6.06 -15.86
CA ASN A 1088 8.44 5.74 -17.28
C ASN A 1088 8.85 4.31 -17.69
N PHE A 1089 9.78 3.69 -16.97
CA PHE A 1089 10.15 2.28 -17.16
C PHE A 1089 9.20 1.34 -16.41
N ASN A 1090 8.70 1.71 -15.23
CA ASN A 1090 7.66 0.95 -14.54
C ASN A 1090 6.41 0.79 -15.40
N GLN A 1091 5.94 1.86 -16.07
CA GLN A 1091 4.81 1.76 -17.01
C GLN A 1091 5.08 0.78 -18.17
N LYS A 1092 6.28 0.81 -18.79
CA LYS A 1092 6.62 -0.14 -19.86
C LYS A 1092 6.71 -1.59 -19.39
N VAL A 1093 7.17 -1.80 -18.15
CA VAL A 1093 7.20 -3.14 -17.53
C VAL A 1093 5.78 -3.62 -17.21
N GLN A 1094 4.89 -2.75 -16.69
CA GLN A 1094 3.47 -3.07 -16.50
C GLN A 1094 2.75 -3.36 -17.83
N GLU A 1095 2.96 -2.57 -18.89
CA GLU A 1095 2.42 -2.86 -20.24
C GLU A 1095 2.89 -4.21 -20.79
N TYR A 1096 4.12 -4.62 -20.47
CA TYR A 1096 4.68 -5.90 -20.90
C TYR A 1096 4.06 -7.08 -20.15
N PHE A 1097 3.87 -6.96 -18.82
CA PHE A 1097 3.31 -8.04 -18.00
C PHE A 1097 1.77 -8.13 -18.04
N ASN A 1098 1.05 -7.04 -18.31
CA ASN A 1098 -0.40 -7.04 -18.49
C ASN A 1098 -0.87 -7.59 -19.86
N LYS A 1099 0.06 -8.07 -20.71
CA LYS A 1099 -0.26 -8.82 -21.93
C LYS A 1099 -0.15 -10.34 -21.70
N LYS A 1100 -1.07 -10.89 -20.94
CA LYS A 1100 -1.36 -12.34 -20.88
C LYS A 1100 -2.84 -12.60 -20.62
#